data_AF-A0A892ZL86-F1
#
_entry.id   AF-A0A892ZL86-F1
#
_cell.length_a   1.000
_cell.length_b   1.000
_cell.length_c   1.000
_cell.angle_alpha   90.00
_cell.angle_beta   90.00
_cell.angle_gamma   90.00
#
_symmetry.space_group_name_H-M   'P 1'
#
loop_
_entity.id
_entity.type
_entity.pdbx_description
1 polymer ?
#
loop_
_entity_poly.entity_id
_entity_poly.type
_entity_poly.pdbx_seq_one_letter_code
_entity_poly.pdbx_strand_id
1 'polypeptide(L)'
;MRHSLSLPTLGAAVLLALAAYPAQADEYGNYGKQTLMQLINDYPGRSAGSSKEPQAAEFMRGRMAHGGYQQSEQPFSFTASRGILSGQTLNSKNIVVSKQGQGSDQTLYVGAHYDTAFSTARLDRSTLQGLDDNSSGAAVLTELTRNLANIDTEHNLSFIAFGAEEMGLVGSKHFVAQMSAAERAKAIGMYNLDSLITGDFMYANGGDLSYDRASGQSVPRYAALRDHALAVAKELGITVKMNQGDKPVPGTNEPYKPKGVGCCSDQESFDAAGMPVVAFEATNWDLGPDFDGYTQTDNPGIPGGSTWHNPATDNWQFLTSVLGEERVDQRMRDFSRLLTRLIVEQTNADILASARQGGAALNQAHNAMRLSQSGMHDALSRRYLALQQGGEGVGDAQVWTDGGYTYAAPAYINDVNPAQRTHQGQIGIYLEQPLGAKTHLGGGLAYAVGYNKMQDSRSKINSQDLLATLYIHHGQGSGWWGNADAHYGRSRLNITRNIVMGGGDIPVILDRTEQGNTKGSIAGARVQTGWIWQHQNVDHGPYAGLDYSRIRIDGYGETGGSRTALSFKDHTSHSLEGQIGYQAAANQWEAGGVKWSPYARAAWVHEFKDGRFQRVDTVAQIDQGSRSVWLGDTDKSFARITLGLQAQITPRLGAYAELNTRLAHKEGKQPSGSLGVQYRF
;
A
#
# COMPACT_ATOMS: atom_id res chain seq x y z
N MET A 1 -9.59 -27.29 -63.49
CA MET A 1 -8.55 -26.33 -63.92
C MET A 1 -8.57 -25.16 -62.94
N ARG A 2 -7.36 -24.67 -62.62
CA ARG A 2 -7.04 -23.70 -61.55
C ARG A 2 -7.81 -22.39 -61.70
N HIS A 3 -8.35 -21.84 -60.60
CA HIS A 3 -8.31 -20.40 -60.35
C HIS A 3 -8.18 -20.14 -58.84
N SER A 4 -7.03 -19.59 -58.49
CA SER A 4 -6.66 -18.97 -57.23
C SER A 4 -7.39 -17.64 -57.05
N LEU A 5 -7.94 -17.38 -55.86
CA LEU A 5 -8.28 -16.04 -55.41
C LEU A 5 -7.76 -15.83 -53.98
N SER A 6 -6.85 -14.88 -53.91
CA SER A 6 -6.13 -14.34 -52.76
C SER A 6 -7.05 -13.54 -51.83
N LEU A 7 -6.81 -13.67 -50.52
CA LEU A 7 -7.27 -12.74 -49.48
C LEU A 7 -6.81 -11.31 -49.78
N PRO A 8 -7.61 -10.31 -49.37
CA PRO A 8 -7.06 -9.09 -48.79
C PRO A 8 -7.48 -8.98 -47.32
N THR A 9 -6.46 -9.00 -46.47
CA THR A 9 -6.45 -8.46 -45.11
C THR A 9 -6.69 -6.95 -45.15
N LEU A 10 -7.72 -6.45 -44.45
CA LEU A 10 -7.82 -5.05 -44.04
C LEU A 10 -7.60 -4.95 -42.52
N GLY A 11 -6.45 -4.37 -42.14
CA GLY A 11 -6.32 -3.57 -40.92
C GLY A 11 -7.11 -2.26 -41.08
N ALA A 12 -7.33 -1.44 -40.06
CA ALA A 12 -6.51 -1.21 -38.88
C ALA A 12 -7.39 -0.72 -37.73
N ALA A 13 -7.26 -1.34 -36.55
CA ALA A 13 -7.65 -0.72 -35.30
C ALA A 13 -6.47 0.11 -34.80
N VAL A 14 -6.66 1.42 -34.71
CA VAL A 14 -5.71 2.36 -34.09
C VAL A 14 -5.64 2.03 -32.60
N LEU A 15 -4.67 1.18 -32.24
CA LEU A 15 -4.18 1.04 -30.87
C LEU A 15 -3.37 2.30 -30.56
N LEU A 16 -4.02 3.31 -29.99
CA LEU A 16 -3.34 4.33 -29.19
C LEU A 16 -2.81 3.66 -27.93
N ALA A 17 -1.66 2.98 -28.08
CA ALA A 17 -0.81 2.63 -26.97
C ALA A 17 -0.22 3.95 -26.45
N LEU A 18 -0.88 4.53 -25.44
CA LEU A 18 -0.18 5.37 -24.47
C LEU A 18 0.82 4.45 -23.76
N ALA A 19 2.00 4.31 -24.35
CA ALA A 19 3.17 3.90 -23.59
C ALA A 19 3.40 5.01 -22.56
N ALA A 20 2.80 4.84 -21.39
CA ALA A 20 3.30 5.51 -20.20
C ALA A 20 4.74 5.05 -20.05
N TYR A 21 5.68 5.93 -20.40
CA TYR A 21 7.04 5.79 -19.92
C TYR A 21 6.93 5.59 -18.41
N PRO A 22 7.55 4.56 -17.80
CA PRO A 22 7.66 4.55 -16.36
C PRO A 22 8.43 5.82 -16.01
N ALA A 23 7.76 6.79 -15.38
CA ALA A 23 8.47 7.85 -14.70
C ALA A 23 9.45 7.13 -13.77
N GLN A 24 10.75 7.27 -14.04
CA GLN A 24 11.77 6.71 -13.18
C GLN A 24 11.52 7.32 -11.80
N ALA A 25 11.26 6.48 -10.79
CA ALA A 25 11.00 6.96 -9.44
C ALA A 25 12.15 7.88 -9.03
N ASP A 26 11.83 9.03 -8.45
CA ASP A 26 12.86 9.95 -7.99
C ASP A 26 13.79 9.24 -6.99
N GLU A 27 15.08 9.58 -7.01
CA GLU A 27 16.05 8.98 -6.12
C GLU A 27 16.10 9.75 -4.80
N TYR A 28 16.41 9.03 -3.72
CA TYR A 28 16.66 9.67 -2.42
C TYR A 28 17.82 10.67 -2.53
N GLY A 29 17.71 11.80 -1.85
CA GLY A 29 18.71 12.86 -1.75
C GLY A 29 18.50 14.01 -2.75
N ASN A 30 17.76 13.82 -3.85
CA ASN A 30 17.69 14.82 -4.92
C ASN A 30 16.98 16.11 -4.49
N TYR A 31 15.82 15.97 -3.84
CA TYR A 31 15.06 17.13 -3.36
C TYR A 31 15.79 17.84 -2.22
N GLY A 32 16.40 17.06 -1.31
CA GLY A 32 17.24 17.60 -0.26
C GLY A 32 18.42 18.38 -0.85
N LYS A 33 19.17 17.81 -1.80
CA LYS A 33 20.31 18.48 -2.45
C LYS A 33 19.92 19.82 -3.10
N GLN A 34 18.75 19.91 -3.73
CA GLN A 34 18.26 21.19 -4.25
C GLN A 34 18.05 22.23 -3.13
N THR A 35 17.45 21.82 -2.01
CA THR A 35 17.29 22.68 -0.83
C THR A 35 18.66 23.09 -0.27
N LEU A 36 19.60 22.14 -0.14
CA LEU A 36 20.98 22.36 0.32
C LEU A 36 21.67 23.43 -0.53
N MET A 37 21.66 23.26 -1.84
CA MET A 37 22.31 24.18 -2.78
C MET A 37 21.70 25.58 -2.71
N GLN A 38 20.40 25.70 -2.48
CA GLN A 38 19.76 26.99 -2.36
C GLN A 38 20.09 27.68 -1.02
N LEU A 39 20.10 26.93 0.09
CA LEU A 39 20.48 27.46 1.41
C LEU A 39 21.89 28.07 1.41
N ILE A 40 22.87 27.36 0.85
CA ILE A 40 24.27 27.79 0.87
C ILE A 40 24.57 28.96 -0.08
N ASN A 41 23.82 29.09 -1.17
CA ASN A 41 24.07 30.12 -2.18
C ASN A 41 23.30 31.41 -1.90
N ASP A 42 22.02 31.30 -1.51
CA ASP A 42 21.13 32.45 -1.40
C ASP A 42 21.11 33.02 0.03
N TYR A 43 21.35 32.17 1.04
CA TYR A 43 21.25 32.50 2.46
C TYR A 43 22.51 32.19 3.28
N PRO A 44 23.75 32.47 2.81
CA PRO A 44 24.92 32.41 3.68
C PRO A 44 24.82 33.47 4.80
N GLY A 45 25.36 33.14 5.97
CA GLY A 45 25.33 34.00 7.16
C GLY A 45 23.93 34.17 7.77
N ARG A 46 23.05 33.18 7.58
CA ARG A 46 21.68 33.13 8.12
C ARG A 46 21.61 32.87 9.64
N SER A 47 22.53 33.45 10.41
CA SER A 47 22.52 33.36 11.87
C SER A 47 21.30 34.07 12.46
N ALA A 48 20.82 33.63 13.62
CA ALA A 48 19.72 34.28 14.32
C ALA A 48 19.93 35.80 14.46
N GLY A 49 18.90 36.58 14.11
CA GLY A 49 18.94 38.05 14.11
C GLY A 49 19.62 38.69 12.89
N SER A 50 20.15 37.91 11.95
CA SER A 50 20.60 38.42 10.65
C SER A 50 19.42 38.77 9.74
N SER A 51 19.68 39.54 8.67
CA SER A 51 18.67 39.79 7.63
C SER A 51 18.36 38.55 6.76
N LYS A 52 19.20 37.52 6.82
CA LYS A 52 19.12 36.30 6.01
C LYS A 52 18.30 35.20 6.67
N GLU A 53 18.33 35.10 8.00
CA GLU A 53 17.55 34.12 8.76
C GLU A 53 16.04 34.14 8.41
N PRO A 54 15.31 35.27 8.43
CA PRO A 54 13.88 35.25 8.09
C PRO A 54 13.62 34.84 6.63
N GLN A 55 14.56 35.08 5.71
CA GLN A 55 14.45 34.66 4.32
C GLN A 55 14.63 33.15 4.19
N ALA A 56 15.60 32.59 4.91
CA ALA A 56 15.80 31.14 4.99
C ALA A 56 14.59 30.45 5.65
N ALA A 57 14.02 31.03 6.71
CA ALA A 57 12.82 30.49 7.36
C ALA A 57 11.63 30.41 6.39
N GLU A 58 11.40 31.47 5.61
CA GLU A 58 10.35 31.49 4.58
C GLU A 58 10.62 30.48 3.45
N PHE A 59 11.87 30.35 3.04
CA PHE A 59 12.27 29.33 2.07
C PHE A 59 12.00 27.91 2.59
N MET A 60 12.40 27.60 3.83
CA MET A 60 12.14 26.33 4.48
C MET A 60 10.63 26.05 4.58
N ARG A 61 9.82 27.05 4.95
CA ARG A 61 8.35 26.94 4.96
C ARG A 61 7.81 26.54 3.60
N GLY A 62 8.26 27.20 2.53
CA GLY A 62 7.86 26.87 1.15
C GLY A 62 8.28 25.46 0.72
N ARG A 63 9.49 25.03 1.09
CA ARG A 63 10.04 23.70 0.74
C ARG A 63 9.42 22.56 1.56
N MET A 64 8.95 22.83 2.76
CA MET A 64 8.26 21.84 3.60
C MET A 64 6.76 21.75 3.31
N ALA A 65 6.21 22.73 2.57
CA ALA A 65 4.79 22.82 2.26
C ALA A 65 4.39 21.86 1.12
N HIS A 66 3.89 20.69 1.49
CA HIS A 66 3.23 19.75 0.59
C HIS A 66 1.77 19.51 0.98
N GLY A 67 0.97 19.00 0.04
CA GLY A 67 -0.41 18.62 0.30
C GLY A 67 -0.53 17.64 1.47
N GLY A 68 -1.55 17.80 2.31
CA GLY A 68 -1.79 16.94 3.47
C GLY A 68 -1.13 17.40 4.77
N TYR A 69 -0.29 18.45 4.75
CA TYR A 69 0.27 19.07 5.96
C TYR A 69 -0.48 20.32 6.40
N GLN A 70 -0.58 20.50 7.71
CA GLN A 70 -0.92 21.76 8.37
C GLN A 70 0.36 22.52 8.67
N GLN A 71 0.42 23.80 8.30
CA GLN A 71 1.58 24.66 8.50
C GLN A 71 1.36 25.58 9.70
N SER A 72 2.42 25.82 10.47
CA SER A 72 2.44 26.77 11.57
C SER A 72 3.82 27.42 11.71
N GLU A 73 3.84 28.64 12.22
CA GLU A 73 5.06 29.34 12.62
C GLU A 73 5.00 29.63 14.11
N GLN A 74 6.14 29.50 14.78
CA GLN A 74 6.28 29.79 16.20
C GLN A 74 7.31 30.90 16.38
N PRO A 75 6.93 32.19 16.27
CA PRO A 75 7.83 33.31 16.47
C PRO A 75 8.17 33.50 17.95
N PHE A 76 9.41 33.89 18.24
CA PHE A 76 9.86 34.19 19.60
C PHE A 76 10.95 35.26 19.61
N SER A 77 11.12 35.88 20.79
CA SER A 77 12.19 36.83 21.07
C SER A 77 13.05 36.30 22.23
N PHE A 78 14.35 36.54 22.17
CA PHE A 78 15.30 36.12 23.20
C PHE A 78 16.46 37.11 23.32
N THR A 79 17.12 37.14 24.47
CA THR A 79 18.36 37.88 24.65
C THR A 79 19.53 37.01 24.26
N ALA A 80 20.35 37.47 23.31
CA ALA A 80 21.52 36.74 22.86
C ALA A 80 22.49 36.52 24.03
N SER A 81 22.83 35.25 24.27
CA SER A 81 23.65 34.80 25.41
C SER A 81 25.15 34.86 25.13
N ARG A 82 25.54 34.94 23.84
CA ARG A 82 26.93 34.85 23.37
C ARG A 82 27.14 35.64 22.07
N GLY A 83 28.42 35.84 21.70
CA GLY A 83 28.82 36.49 20.45
C GLY A 83 28.82 38.02 20.47
N ILE A 84 28.99 38.62 19.29
CA ILE A 84 29.05 40.10 19.15
C ILE A 84 27.70 40.77 19.45
N LEU A 85 26.60 40.01 19.44
CA LEU A 85 25.25 40.47 19.72
C LEU A 85 24.85 40.24 21.19
N SER A 86 25.76 39.75 22.03
CA SER A 86 25.47 39.42 23.44
C SER A 86 24.78 40.57 24.17
N GLY A 87 23.68 40.27 24.86
CA GLY A 87 22.85 41.24 25.58
C GLY A 87 21.80 41.96 24.72
N GLN A 88 21.80 41.78 23.40
CA GLN A 88 20.75 42.33 22.52
C GLN A 88 19.55 41.38 22.46
N THR A 89 18.35 41.94 22.31
CA THR A 89 17.14 41.17 22.04
C THR A 89 17.04 40.88 20.54
N LEU A 90 17.03 39.60 20.20
CA LEU A 90 16.87 39.11 18.82
C LEU A 90 15.50 38.43 18.67
N ASN A 91 15.03 38.37 17.42
CA ASN A 91 13.82 37.65 17.05
C ASN A 91 14.21 36.48 16.13
N SER A 92 13.49 35.37 16.28
CA SER A 92 13.62 34.18 15.45
C SER A 92 12.27 33.46 15.40
N LYS A 93 12.19 32.35 14.67
CA LYS A 93 10.98 31.53 14.58
C LYS A 93 11.30 30.07 14.28
N ASN A 94 10.45 29.17 14.75
CA ASN A 94 10.39 27.81 14.23
C ASN A 94 9.37 27.72 13.09
N ILE A 95 9.65 26.86 12.12
CA ILE A 95 8.73 26.49 11.05
C ILE A 95 8.25 25.06 11.31
N VAL A 96 6.94 24.86 11.39
CA VAL A 96 6.34 23.57 11.73
C VAL A 96 5.40 23.14 10.61
N VAL A 97 5.59 21.92 10.10
CA VAL A 97 4.57 21.25 9.29
C VAL A 97 4.16 19.95 9.95
N SER A 98 2.86 19.71 10.05
CA SER A 98 2.33 18.56 10.77
C SER A 98 1.26 17.82 9.99
N LYS A 99 1.20 16.51 10.19
CA LYS A 99 0.21 15.61 9.59
C LYS A 99 -0.48 14.82 10.68
N GLN A 100 -1.81 14.82 10.62
CA GLN A 100 -2.63 14.02 11.51
C GLN A 100 -2.70 12.58 11.00
N GLY A 101 -2.44 11.63 11.91
CA GLY A 101 -2.62 10.20 11.67
C GLY A 101 -4.09 9.79 11.76
N GLN A 102 -4.40 8.57 11.33
CA GLN A 102 -5.78 8.05 11.27
C GLN A 102 -6.15 7.17 12.47
N GLY A 103 -5.23 6.87 13.39
CA GLY A 103 -5.42 5.80 14.39
C GLY A 103 -4.96 6.09 15.82
N SER A 104 -4.24 7.19 16.08
CA SER A 104 -3.82 7.55 17.44
C SER A 104 -3.62 9.06 17.62
N ASP A 105 -3.43 9.48 18.86
CA ASP A 105 -2.99 10.82 19.26
C ASP A 105 -1.49 10.90 19.58
N GLN A 106 -0.72 9.85 19.29
CA GLN A 106 0.74 9.85 19.45
C GLN A 106 1.43 10.61 18.32
N THR A 107 2.57 11.24 18.61
CA THR A 107 3.29 12.08 17.64
C THR A 107 4.77 11.71 17.57
N LEU A 108 5.27 11.50 16.34
CA LEU A 108 6.70 11.48 16.05
C LEU A 108 7.16 12.88 15.64
N TYR A 109 8.22 13.36 16.27
CA TYR A 109 8.85 14.64 15.94
C TYR A 109 10.11 14.41 15.11
N VAL A 110 10.35 15.25 14.11
CA VAL A 110 11.56 15.21 13.29
C VAL A 110 12.03 16.64 13.08
N GLY A 111 13.29 16.93 13.33
CA GLY A 111 13.78 18.30 13.23
C GLY A 111 15.24 18.46 12.84
N ALA A 112 15.55 19.69 12.46
CA ALA A 112 16.87 20.20 12.14
C ALA A 112 16.82 21.71 12.34
N HIS A 113 17.94 22.35 12.72
CA HIS A 113 17.99 23.80 12.70
C HIS A 113 18.35 24.32 11.32
N TYR A 114 17.80 25.49 10.98
CA TYR A 114 18.06 26.13 9.69
C TYR A 114 18.94 27.36 9.81
N ASP A 115 19.33 27.82 11.00
CA ASP A 115 20.28 28.93 11.14
C ASP A 115 21.75 28.46 11.04
N THR A 116 22.67 29.42 10.87
CA THR A 116 24.13 29.19 10.88
C THR A 116 24.76 29.84 12.11
N ALA A 117 25.93 29.35 12.53
CA ALA A 117 26.73 30.00 13.57
C ALA A 117 26.92 31.52 13.38
N PHE A 118 26.84 32.25 14.48
CA PHE A 118 26.93 33.71 14.53
C PHE A 118 28.37 34.22 14.56
N SER A 119 28.60 35.44 14.05
CA SER A 119 29.92 36.08 14.09
C SER A 119 30.41 36.29 15.53
N THR A 120 31.70 36.05 15.74
CA THR A 120 32.39 36.32 17.01
C THR A 120 33.43 37.41 16.81
N ALA A 121 34.00 37.93 17.90
CA ALA A 121 35.12 38.86 17.82
C ALA A 121 36.37 38.29 17.10
N ARG A 122 36.45 36.95 16.94
CA ARG A 122 37.59 36.26 16.34
C ARG A 122 37.35 35.79 14.90
N LEU A 123 36.11 35.62 14.50
CA LEU A 123 35.75 35.09 13.19
C LEU A 123 34.44 35.71 12.71
N ASP A 124 34.49 36.38 11.56
CA ASP A 124 33.30 36.82 10.86
C ASP A 124 32.67 35.65 10.11
N ARG A 125 31.39 35.42 10.35
CA ARG A 125 30.56 34.36 9.76
C ARG A 125 29.45 34.91 8.88
N SER A 126 29.51 36.19 8.51
CA SER A 126 28.55 36.83 7.61
C SER A 126 28.40 36.15 6.24
N THR A 127 29.40 35.36 5.83
CA THR A 127 29.44 34.59 4.58
C THR A 127 29.39 33.08 4.80
N LEU A 128 29.16 32.61 6.03
CA LEU A 128 29.12 31.19 6.36
C LEU A 128 27.99 30.50 5.59
N GLN A 129 28.35 29.59 4.68
CA GLN A 129 27.37 28.78 3.96
C GLN A 129 26.69 27.77 4.90
N GLY A 130 27.45 27.21 5.84
CA GLY A 130 26.94 26.19 6.75
C GLY A 130 26.50 24.97 5.96
N LEU A 131 27.35 24.48 5.05
CA LEU A 131 27.02 23.35 4.18
C LEU A 131 26.77 22.11 5.03
N ASP A 132 27.69 21.81 5.93
CA ASP A 132 27.59 20.75 6.91
C ASP A 132 26.65 21.16 8.04
N ASP A 133 26.92 22.29 8.70
CA ASP A 133 26.18 22.79 9.87
C ASP A 133 25.40 24.10 9.56
N ASN A 134 24.09 24.05 9.34
CA ASN A 134 23.27 22.84 9.20
C ASN A 134 22.36 22.86 7.98
N SER A 135 22.88 23.37 6.84
CA SER A 135 22.13 23.25 5.59
C SER A 135 21.88 21.79 5.23
N SER A 136 22.78 20.87 5.61
CA SER A 136 22.66 19.44 5.35
C SER A 136 21.47 18.79 6.07
N GLY A 137 21.29 19.03 7.38
CA GLY A 137 20.14 18.54 8.15
C GLY A 137 18.83 19.19 7.74
N ALA A 138 18.83 20.52 7.56
CA ALA A 138 17.68 21.26 7.05
C ALA A 138 17.24 20.74 5.67
N ALA A 139 18.18 20.47 4.78
CA ALA A 139 17.91 19.90 3.46
C ALA A 139 17.23 18.53 3.53
N VAL A 140 17.77 17.59 4.31
CA VAL A 140 17.17 16.26 4.50
C VAL A 140 15.77 16.39 5.09
N LEU A 141 15.54 17.30 6.04
CA LEU A 141 14.22 17.55 6.60
C LEU A 141 13.17 17.88 5.52
N THR A 142 13.51 18.72 4.54
CA THR A 142 12.58 19.05 3.43
C THR A 142 12.30 17.87 2.51
N GLU A 143 13.25 16.95 2.36
CA GLU A 143 13.02 15.74 1.58
C GLU A 143 12.10 14.77 2.31
N LEU A 144 12.24 14.64 3.62
CA LEU A 144 11.36 13.80 4.44
C LEU A 144 9.91 14.29 4.37
N THR A 145 9.69 15.61 4.43
CA THR A 145 8.34 16.18 4.23
C THR A 145 7.77 15.83 2.86
N ARG A 146 8.59 15.88 1.80
CA ARG A 146 8.13 15.51 0.45
C ARG A 146 7.76 14.02 0.35
N ASN A 147 8.64 13.14 0.82
CA ASN A 147 8.48 11.70 0.69
C ASN A 147 7.24 11.17 1.43
N LEU A 148 6.79 11.87 2.48
CA LEU A 148 5.73 11.41 3.39
C LEU A 148 4.39 12.14 3.21
N ALA A 149 4.34 13.18 2.37
CA ALA A 149 3.16 14.02 2.16
C ALA A 149 1.90 13.19 1.86
N ASN A 150 2.02 12.24 0.92
CA ASN A 150 0.92 11.39 0.45
C ASN A 150 0.89 9.98 1.06
N ILE A 151 1.68 9.73 2.11
CA ILE A 151 1.72 8.42 2.80
C ILE A 151 0.85 8.47 4.05
N ASP A 152 -0.24 7.69 4.08
CA ASP A 152 -1.11 7.60 5.26
C ASP A 152 -0.37 7.03 6.47
N THR A 153 -0.58 7.65 7.65
CA THR A 153 0.05 7.27 8.92
C THR A 153 -0.99 6.94 9.98
N GLU A 154 -0.64 6.06 10.93
CA GLU A 154 -1.48 5.75 12.09
C GLU A 154 -1.28 6.83 13.17
N HIS A 155 -0.02 7.20 13.39
CA HIS A 155 0.42 8.23 14.32
C HIS A 155 0.62 9.58 13.63
N ASN A 156 0.56 10.65 14.43
CA ASN A 156 0.84 12.00 13.96
C ASN A 156 2.34 12.18 13.67
N LEU A 157 2.62 13.11 12.77
CA LEU A 157 3.98 13.46 12.37
C LEU A 157 4.15 14.97 12.42
N SER A 158 5.22 15.45 13.04
CA SER A 158 5.55 16.87 13.11
C SER A 158 7.00 17.10 12.71
N PHE A 159 7.18 17.81 11.62
CA PHE A 159 8.49 18.26 11.14
C PHE A 159 8.73 19.69 11.58
N ILE A 160 9.92 19.97 12.10
CA ILE A 160 10.25 21.26 12.71
C ILE A 160 11.61 21.73 12.20
N ALA A 161 11.63 22.86 11.51
CA ALA A 161 12.87 23.58 11.25
C ALA A 161 13.07 24.61 12.38
N PHE A 162 14.07 24.39 13.22
CA PHE A 162 14.34 25.24 14.38
C PHE A 162 15.15 26.48 14.00
N GLY A 163 14.79 27.62 14.57
CA GLY A 163 15.59 28.84 14.50
C GLY A 163 16.38 29.05 15.79
N ALA A 164 17.50 29.75 15.69
CA ALA A 164 18.35 30.12 16.83
C ALA A 164 18.83 28.93 17.67
N GLU A 165 19.13 27.80 17.04
CA GLU A 165 19.83 26.68 17.67
C GLU A 165 21.21 27.15 18.13
N GLU A 166 21.90 27.89 17.27
CA GLU A 166 23.27 28.35 17.46
C GLU A 166 23.38 29.40 18.57
N MET A 167 22.26 29.88 19.11
CA MET A 167 22.20 30.76 20.27
C MET A 167 21.90 30.02 21.58
N GLY A 168 21.99 28.69 21.57
CA GLY A 168 21.81 27.82 22.73
C GLY A 168 20.46 27.09 22.75
N LEU A 169 20.10 26.48 21.62
CA LEU A 169 18.88 25.67 21.43
C LEU A 169 17.59 26.46 21.67
N VAL A 170 17.57 27.75 21.32
CA VAL A 170 16.45 28.64 21.71
C VAL A 170 15.15 28.19 21.06
N GLY A 171 15.19 27.84 19.77
CA GLY A 171 14.03 27.36 19.03
C GLY A 171 13.41 26.08 19.61
N SER A 172 14.22 25.03 19.82
CA SER A 172 13.72 23.76 20.37
C SER A 172 13.27 23.87 21.83
N LYS A 173 13.97 24.66 22.67
CA LYS A 173 13.50 24.97 24.03
C LYS A 173 12.15 25.67 24.01
N HIS A 174 11.97 26.64 23.11
CA HIS A 174 10.72 27.36 22.96
C HIS A 174 9.59 26.44 22.47
N PHE A 175 9.86 25.54 21.53
CA PHE A 175 8.89 24.54 21.06
C PHE A 175 8.42 23.63 22.20
N VAL A 176 9.35 22.99 22.89
CA VAL A 176 9.04 22.06 23.99
C VAL A 176 8.35 22.76 25.17
N ALA A 177 8.72 24.01 25.46
CA ALA A 177 8.07 24.81 26.51
C ALA A 177 6.57 25.04 26.24
N GLN A 178 6.15 25.07 24.97
CA GLN A 178 4.75 25.20 24.60
C GLN A 178 3.96 23.89 24.65
N MET A 179 4.65 22.74 24.69
CA MET A 179 3.98 21.44 24.79
C MET A 179 3.42 21.21 26.19
N SER A 180 2.14 20.85 26.26
CA SER A 180 1.48 20.35 27.46
C SER A 180 2.06 19.01 27.91
N ALA A 181 1.91 18.69 29.20
CA ALA A 181 2.33 17.38 29.73
C ALA A 181 1.67 16.20 28.99
N ALA A 182 0.43 16.37 28.52
CA ALA A 182 -0.29 15.36 27.76
C ALA A 182 0.31 15.12 26.38
N GLU A 183 0.74 16.18 25.67
CA GLU A 183 1.43 16.05 24.39
C GLU A 183 2.79 15.37 24.56
N ARG A 184 3.56 15.75 25.59
CA ARG A 184 4.85 15.12 25.90
C ARG A 184 4.70 13.63 26.22
N ALA A 185 3.68 13.26 26.98
CA ALA A 185 3.41 11.86 27.32
C ALA A 185 3.02 10.99 26.11
N LYS A 186 2.51 11.61 25.04
CA LYS A 186 2.11 10.96 23.79
C LYS A 186 3.20 11.01 22.71
N ALA A 187 4.34 11.63 22.98
CA ALA A 187 5.45 11.64 22.06
C ALA A 187 6.01 10.22 21.87
N ILE A 188 6.10 9.78 20.61
CA ILE A 188 6.86 8.60 20.22
C ILE A 188 8.35 8.88 20.47
N GLY A 189 8.78 10.09 20.08
CA GLY A 189 10.11 10.62 20.31
C GLY A 189 10.50 11.64 19.25
N MET A 190 11.79 11.98 19.19
CA MET A 190 12.35 12.92 18.23
C MET A 190 13.51 12.32 17.44
N TYR A 191 13.51 12.53 16.12
CA TYR A 191 14.70 12.40 15.28
C TYR A 191 15.27 13.79 14.99
N ASN A 192 16.51 14.03 15.39
CA ASN A 192 17.21 15.28 15.12
C ASN A 192 18.33 15.08 14.10
N LEU A 193 18.52 16.07 13.23
CA LEU A 193 19.47 16.06 12.13
C LEU A 193 20.44 17.23 12.27
N ASP A 194 21.71 16.92 12.42
CA ASP A 194 22.75 17.93 12.60
C ASP A 194 24.07 17.47 11.98
N SER A 195 24.66 18.30 11.11
CA SER A 195 26.00 18.10 10.56
C SER A 195 26.17 16.75 9.86
N LEU A 196 25.64 16.61 8.64
CA LEU A 196 25.47 15.30 7.97
C LEU A 196 26.56 14.96 6.92
N ILE A 197 27.57 15.79 6.70
CA ILE A 197 28.50 15.68 5.56
C ILE A 197 29.91 15.30 5.98
N THR A 198 30.53 16.09 6.87
CA THR A 198 31.99 16.12 7.04
C THR A 198 32.55 14.83 7.60
N GLY A 199 31.90 14.27 8.62
CA GLY A 199 32.53 13.23 9.41
C GLY A 199 32.74 11.90 8.70
N ASP A 200 33.66 11.10 9.25
CA ASP A 200 34.06 9.81 8.68
C ASP A 200 32.90 8.81 8.68
N PHE A 201 32.07 8.83 9.73
CA PHE A 201 30.97 7.89 9.91
C PHE A 201 29.65 8.61 10.15
N MET A 202 28.56 7.96 9.72
CA MET A 202 27.21 8.35 10.14
C MET A 202 26.94 7.75 11.50
N TYR A 203 26.30 8.51 12.39
CA TYR A 203 25.90 8.06 13.72
C TYR A 203 24.40 8.17 13.91
N ALA A 204 23.89 7.28 14.77
CA ALA A 204 22.60 7.38 15.41
C ALA A 204 22.82 7.18 16.90
N ASN A 205 22.68 8.25 17.67
CA ASN A 205 22.93 8.27 19.11
C ASN A 205 21.65 8.63 19.88
N GLY A 206 21.43 8.04 21.05
CA GLY A 206 20.32 8.40 21.93
C GLY A 206 20.62 9.65 22.77
N GLY A 207 19.60 10.15 23.48
CA GLY A 207 19.76 11.19 24.50
C GLY A 207 20.33 10.66 25.82
N ASP A 208 20.53 11.55 26.80
CA ASP A 208 21.09 11.18 28.11
C ASP A 208 20.16 10.20 28.85
N LEU A 209 18.83 10.30 28.67
CA LEU A 209 17.87 9.36 29.26
C LEU A 209 18.00 7.91 28.73
N SER A 210 18.69 7.71 27.61
CA SER A 210 18.93 6.37 27.05
C SER A 210 19.96 5.55 27.84
N TYR A 211 20.61 6.14 28.84
CA TYR A 211 21.63 5.48 29.65
C TYR A 211 21.47 5.78 31.14
N ASP A 212 21.45 4.73 31.96
CA ASP A 212 21.46 4.86 33.41
C ASP A 212 22.90 4.79 33.95
N ARG A 213 23.39 5.91 34.47
CA ARG A 213 24.74 6.01 35.03
C ARG A 213 24.92 5.20 36.31
N ALA A 214 23.85 4.92 37.07
CA ALA A 214 23.95 4.14 38.30
C ALA A 214 24.18 2.65 38.01
N SER A 215 23.47 2.10 37.01
CA SER A 215 23.61 0.70 36.60
C SER A 215 24.65 0.47 35.51
N GLY A 216 25.04 1.51 34.77
CA GLY A 216 25.92 1.41 33.61
C GLY A 216 25.26 0.75 32.40
N GLN A 217 23.92 0.79 32.30
CA GLN A 217 23.15 0.09 31.27
C GLN A 217 22.25 1.02 30.47
N SER A 218 21.96 0.63 29.23
CA SER A 218 20.97 1.32 28.39
C SER A 218 19.57 1.19 28.99
N VAL A 219 18.79 2.27 28.95
CA VAL A 219 17.38 2.28 29.35
C VAL A 219 16.51 1.95 28.13
N PRO A 220 15.87 0.77 28.05
CA PRO A 220 15.26 0.28 26.80
C PRO A 220 14.25 1.24 26.17
N ARG A 221 13.40 1.88 26.99
CA ARG A 221 12.38 2.83 26.50
C ARG A 221 13.00 4.00 25.72
N TYR A 222 14.12 4.54 26.21
CA TYR A 222 14.77 5.71 25.64
C TYR A 222 15.81 5.34 24.57
N ALA A 223 16.31 4.11 24.59
CA ALA A 223 17.21 3.55 23.58
C ALA A 223 16.49 2.97 22.35
N ALA A 224 15.19 2.63 22.45
CA ALA A 224 14.46 1.88 21.44
C ALA A 224 14.52 2.50 20.03
N LEU A 225 14.40 3.83 19.92
CA LEU A 225 14.45 4.52 18.63
C LEU A 225 15.84 4.45 17.99
N ARG A 226 16.91 4.59 18.77
CA ARG A 226 18.29 4.45 18.29
C ARG A 226 18.55 3.02 17.84
N ASP A 227 18.16 2.05 18.66
CA ASP A 227 18.40 0.63 18.35
C ASP A 227 17.63 0.20 17.11
N HIS A 228 16.42 0.75 16.90
CA HIS A 228 15.66 0.59 15.66
C HIS A 228 16.34 1.25 14.46
N ALA A 229 16.89 2.46 14.61
CA ALA A 229 17.68 3.13 13.58
C ALA A 229 18.87 2.28 13.10
N LEU A 230 19.61 1.68 14.04
CA LEU A 230 20.73 0.79 13.73
C LEU A 230 20.28 -0.50 13.02
N ALA A 231 19.15 -1.08 13.43
CA ALA A 231 18.59 -2.27 12.79
C ALA A 231 18.17 -2.00 11.34
N VAL A 232 17.43 -0.92 11.10
CA VAL A 232 16.98 -0.53 9.75
C VAL A 232 18.17 -0.13 8.87
N ALA A 233 19.16 0.60 9.41
CA ALA A 233 20.37 0.93 8.66
C ALA A 233 21.08 -0.34 8.15
N LYS A 234 21.20 -1.37 9.00
CA LYS A 234 21.74 -2.67 8.61
C LYS A 234 20.91 -3.36 7.51
N GLU A 235 19.58 -3.33 7.60
CA GLU A 235 18.70 -3.87 6.54
C GLU A 235 18.89 -3.16 5.20
N LEU A 236 19.11 -1.84 5.22
CA LEU A 236 19.31 -1.02 4.03
C LEU A 236 20.74 -1.07 3.46
N GLY A 237 21.68 -1.69 4.17
CA GLY A 237 23.09 -1.73 3.83
C GLY A 237 23.81 -0.39 4.06
N ILE A 238 23.28 0.47 4.94
CA ILE A 238 23.85 1.77 5.29
C ILE A 238 24.66 1.61 6.58
N THR A 239 25.92 2.01 6.55
CA THR A 239 26.79 1.92 7.74
C THR A 239 26.50 3.10 8.66
N VAL A 240 25.80 2.82 9.76
CA VAL A 240 25.55 3.77 10.85
C VAL A 240 26.16 3.22 12.12
N LYS A 241 26.91 4.07 12.83
CA LYS A 241 27.56 3.78 14.10
C LYS A 241 26.76 4.37 15.27
N MET A 242 27.21 4.00 16.45
CA MET A 242 26.79 4.53 17.73
C MET A 242 28.06 4.84 18.51
N ASN A 243 28.07 5.93 19.29
CA ASN A 243 29.17 6.26 20.22
C ASN A 243 29.45 5.05 21.12
N GLN A 244 30.71 4.62 21.24
CA GLN A 244 31.07 3.46 22.06
C GLN A 244 31.29 3.80 23.53
N GLY A 245 31.50 5.08 23.87
CA GLY A 245 31.72 5.54 25.25
C GLY A 245 32.90 4.86 25.96
N ASP A 246 33.84 4.28 25.20
CA ASP A 246 35.01 3.54 25.70
C ASP A 246 36.28 4.40 25.72
N LYS A 247 36.21 5.64 25.20
CA LYS A 247 37.30 6.61 25.20
C LYS A 247 37.11 7.64 26.32
N PRO A 248 37.97 7.66 27.35
CA PRO A 248 37.88 8.67 28.41
C PRO A 248 38.45 10.01 27.92
N VAL A 249 37.86 11.11 28.39
CA VAL A 249 38.41 12.45 28.16
C VAL A 249 39.83 12.51 28.76
N PRO A 250 40.86 13.02 28.06
CA PRO A 250 42.23 13.10 28.54
C PRO A 250 42.33 13.75 29.90
N GLY A 251 43.04 13.08 30.82
CA GLY A 251 43.18 13.55 32.19
C GLY A 251 42.00 13.19 33.10
N THR A 252 41.01 12.44 32.59
CA THR A 252 39.89 11.90 33.37
C THR A 252 39.77 10.38 33.15
N ASN A 253 38.95 9.73 33.97
CA ASN A 253 38.57 8.32 33.77
C ASN A 253 37.17 8.19 33.15
N GLU A 254 36.52 9.31 32.82
CA GLU A 254 35.12 9.34 32.39
C GLU A 254 35.04 9.63 30.88
N PRO A 255 34.19 8.92 30.12
CA PRO A 255 33.92 9.28 28.73
C PRO A 255 33.13 10.58 28.65
N TYR A 256 33.28 11.33 27.55
CA TYR A 256 32.52 12.56 27.33
C TYR A 256 31.01 12.31 27.36
N LYS A 257 30.56 11.29 26.62
CA LYS A 257 29.20 10.74 26.72
C LYS A 257 29.25 9.22 26.92
N PRO A 258 28.32 8.63 27.70
CA PRO A 258 28.20 7.19 27.83
C PRO A 258 27.94 6.49 26.49
N LYS A 259 28.14 5.17 26.46
CA LYS A 259 27.88 4.36 25.27
C LYS A 259 26.48 4.60 24.71
N GLY A 260 26.44 4.97 23.44
CA GLY A 260 25.23 5.21 22.68
C GLY A 260 24.46 6.47 23.04
N VAL A 261 25.07 7.35 23.79
CA VAL A 261 24.57 8.70 24.07
C VAL A 261 25.35 9.69 23.21
N GLY A 262 24.62 10.60 22.58
CA GLY A 262 25.17 11.68 21.76
C GLY A 262 24.97 13.03 22.42
N CYS A 263 25.40 14.05 21.72
CA CYS A 263 25.21 15.46 22.00
C CYS A 263 25.24 16.20 20.64
N CYS A 264 25.06 17.49 20.48
CA CYS A 264 24.66 18.55 21.39
C CYS A 264 23.75 19.49 20.58
N SER A 265 22.51 19.07 20.30
CA SER A 265 21.65 19.77 19.34
C SER A 265 20.20 19.74 19.82
N ASP A 266 19.25 20.14 18.98
CA ASP A 266 17.85 20.38 19.34
C ASP A 266 17.16 19.21 20.07
N GLN A 267 17.63 17.97 19.88
CA GLN A 267 17.15 16.81 20.62
C GLN A 267 17.27 16.95 22.14
N GLU A 268 18.24 17.71 22.65
CA GLU A 268 18.44 17.85 24.10
C GLU A 268 17.23 18.48 24.78
N SER A 269 16.56 19.41 24.11
CA SER A 269 15.33 20.02 24.61
C SER A 269 14.20 18.99 24.81
N PHE A 270 14.14 17.98 23.93
CA PHE A 270 13.14 16.92 23.98
C PHE A 270 13.51 15.81 24.98
N ASP A 271 14.79 15.44 25.05
CA ASP A 271 15.31 14.49 26.04
C ASP A 271 15.11 15.03 27.47
N ALA A 272 15.43 16.30 27.72
CA ALA A 272 15.18 16.97 29.00
C ALA A 272 13.69 17.02 29.38
N ALA A 273 12.79 16.91 28.40
CA ALA A 273 11.34 16.83 28.61
C ALA A 273 10.81 15.40 28.77
N GLY A 274 11.69 14.39 28.85
CA GLY A 274 11.33 13.02 29.14
C GLY A 274 10.95 12.19 27.91
N MET A 275 11.35 12.61 26.71
CA MET A 275 11.04 11.92 25.45
C MET A 275 12.24 11.11 24.92
N PRO A 276 12.02 9.94 24.29
CA PRO A 276 13.07 9.27 23.53
C PRO A 276 13.54 10.14 22.36
N VAL A 277 14.85 10.18 22.13
CA VAL A 277 15.42 10.95 21.01
C VAL A 277 16.51 10.16 20.29
N VAL A 278 16.74 10.50 19.03
CA VAL A 278 17.91 10.07 18.26
C VAL A 278 18.54 11.26 17.58
N ALA A 279 19.82 11.49 17.84
CA ALA A 279 20.67 12.42 17.12
C ALA A 279 21.32 11.69 15.94
N PHE A 280 21.05 12.17 14.73
CA PHE A 280 21.71 11.74 13.50
C PHE A 280 22.71 12.79 13.07
N GLU A 281 23.96 12.35 12.91
CA GLU A 281 25.12 13.21 12.63
C GLU A 281 26.16 12.45 11.80
N ALA A 282 27.06 13.19 11.13
CA ALA A 282 28.26 12.66 10.52
C ALA A 282 29.49 13.22 11.24
N THR A 283 30.14 12.37 12.04
CA THR A 283 31.31 12.74 12.85
C THR A 283 32.26 11.55 13.00
N ASN A 284 33.23 11.65 13.90
CA ASN A 284 34.07 10.55 14.36
C ASN A 284 34.32 10.68 15.87
N TRP A 285 33.54 9.92 16.65
CA TRP A 285 33.63 9.89 18.11
C TRP A 285 34.94 9.29 18.66
N ASP A 286 35.81 8.74 17.81
CA ASP A 286 37.13 8.22 18.19
C ASP A 286 38.25 9.27 18.11
N LEU A 287 37.94 10.50 17.66
CA LEU A 287 38.92 11.57 17.41
C LEU A 287 38.80 12.74 18.39
N GLY A 288 39.81 13.62 18.31
CA GLY A 288 39.93 14.82 19.12
C GLY A 288 40.56 14.56 20.47
N PRO A 289 40.95 15.62 21.20
CA PRO A 289 41.39 15.47 22.56
C PRO A 289 40.23 14.93 23.40
N ASP A 290 39.03 15.49 23.31
CA ASP A 290 37.97 15.23 24.30
C ASP A 290 36.99 14.11 23.92
N PHE A 291 37.13 13.49 22.74
CA PHE A 291 36.22 12.43 22.23
C PHE A 291 34.74 12.86 22.28
N ASP A 292 34.46 14.11 21.91
CA ASP A 292 33.18 14.79 22.01
C ASP A 292 32.40 14.85 20.69
N GLY A 293 32.98 14.32 19.61
CA GLY A 293 32.42 14.38 18.26
C GLY A 293 32.67 15.70 17.52
N TYR A 294 33.47 16.63 18.06
CA TYR A 294 33.76 17.90 17.38
C TYR A 294 34.91 17.79 16.37
N THR A 295 35.82 16.84 16.59
CA THR A 295 36.78 16.41 15.56
C THR A 295 36.10 15.36 14.69
N GLN A 296 35.53 15.81 13.58
CA GLN A 296 34.64 15.03 12.72
C GLN A 296 35.38 14.01 11.84
N THR A 297 36.64 14.29 11.45
CA THR A 297 37.37 13.49 10.47
C THR A 297 38.88 13.47 10.69
N ASP A 298 39.54 12.37 10.34
CA ASP A 298 41.00 12.26 10.27
C ASP A 298 41.57 12.59 8.88
N ASN A 299 40.72 13.03 7.94
CA ASN A 299 41.14 13.37 6.58
C ASN A 299 42.18 14.51 6.61
N PRO A 300 43.41 14.28 6.11
CA PRO A 300 44.48 15.28 6.16
C PRO A 300 44.19 16.55 5.34
N GLY A 301 43.22 16.50 4.42
CA GLY A 301 42.73 17.66 3.68
C GLY A 301 41.90 18.64 4.52
N ILE A 302 41.51 18.26 5.75
CA ILE A 302 40.76 19.09 6.69
C ILE A 302 41.63 19.31 7.93
N PRO A 303 42.47 20.37 7.95
CA PRO A 303 43.36 20.64 9.07
C PRO A 303 42.57 20.84 10.38
N GLY A 304 42.94 20.09 11.41
CA GLY A 304 42.22 20.09 12.70
C GLY A 304 40.98 19.20 12.72
N GLY A 305 40.64 18.54 11.61
CA GLY A 305 39.61 17.50 11.54
C GLY A 305 38.17 18.01 11.70
N SER A 306 37.94 19.32 11.56
CA SER A 306 36.66 19.96 11.84
C SER A 306 36.40 21.09 10.85
N THR A 307 35.19 21.19 10.30
CA THR A 307 34.87 22.22 9.29
C THR A 307 33.81 23.21 9.73
N TRP A 308 32.85 22.75 10.52
CA TRP A 308 31.70 23.53 11.00
C TRP A 308 32.08 24.92 11.54
N HIS A 309 31.11 25.84 11.44
CA HIS A 309 31.22 27.22 11.95
C HIS A 309 32.39 28.02 11.35
N ASN A 310 32.98 27.62 10.23
CA ASN A 310 34.09 28.35 9.63
C ASN A 310 33.83 28.59 8.14
N PRO A 311 33.64 29.85 7.70
CA PRO A 311 33.36 30.15 6.29
C PRO A 311 34.42 29.63 5.31
N ALA A 312 35.68 29.46 5.76
CA ALA A 312 36.76 28.96 4.92
C ALA A 312 36.64 27.45 4.64
N THR A 313 36.00 26.69 5.52
CA THR A 313 35.96 25.22 5.46
C THR A 313 34.54 24.64 5.38
N ASP A 314 33.54 25.28 5.97
CA ASP A 314 32.14 24.87 5.90
C ASP A 314 31.42 25.53 4.72
N ASN A 315 31.89 25.20 3.53
CA ASN A 315 31.35 25.68 2.26
C ASN A 315 31.50 24.61 1.16
N TRP A 316 30.69 24.74 0.11
CA TRP A 316 30.66 23.81 -1.02
C TRP A 316 32.03 23.61 -1.65
N GLN A 317 32.73 24.69 -1.97
CA GLN A 317 33.99 24.65 -2.70
C GLN A 317 35.06 23.88 -1.93
N PHE A 318 35.21 24.15 -0.64
CA PHE A 318 36.20 23.48 0.20
C PHE A 318 35.84 22.00 0.39
N LEU A 319 34.65 21.70 0.92
CA LEU A 319 34.26 20.32 1.26
C LEU A 319 34.27 19.39 0.04
N THR A 320 33.81 19.86 -1.12
CA THR A 320 33.86 19.04 -2.34
C THR A 320 35.26 18.88 -2.91
N SER A 321 36.17 19.84 -2.67
CA SER A 321 37.58 19.69 -3.09
C SER A 321 38.35 18.65 -2.28
N VAL A 322 37.93 18.39 -1.02
CA VAL A 322 38.64 17.46 -0.10
C VAL A 322 37.92 16.13 0.11
N LEU A 323 36.58 16.10 0.05
CA LEU A 323 35.76 14.90 0.22
C LEU A 323 35.12 14.40 -1.09
N GLY A 324 35.10 15.22 -2.14
CA GLY A 324 34.38 14.97 -3.39
C GLY A 324 32.88 15.30 -3.31
N GLU A 325 32.27 15.64 -4.43
CA GLU A 325 30.82 15.86 -4.52
C GLU A 325 30.01 14.59 -4.17
N GLU A 326 30.56 13.42 -4.51
CA GLU A 326 29.94 12.13 -4.19
C GLU A 326 29.70 11.93 -2.69
N ARG A 327 30.53 12.55 -1.82
CA ARG A 327 30.29 12.51 -0.38
C ARG A 327 28.97 13.18 -0.01
N VAL A 328 28.71 14.37 -0.56
CA VAL A 328 27.47 15.11 -0.28
C VAL A 328 26.27 14.32 -0.81
N ASP A 329 26.37 13.81 -2.03
CA ASP A 329 25.29 13.03 -2.66
C ASP A 329 24.98 11.75 -1.91
N GLN A 330 26.02 11.06 -1.44
CA GLN A 330 25.88 9.87 -0.64
C GLN A 330 25.19 10.15 0.70
N ARG A 331 25.59 11.22 1.41
CA ARG A 331 25.00 11.58 2.70
C ARG A 331 23.54 12.00 2.56
N MET A 332 23.22 12.85 1.58
CA MET A 332 21.83 13.25 1.30
C MET A 332 20.96 12.03 0.99
N ARG A 333 21.44 11.11 0.14
CA ARG A 333 20.69 9.91 -0.22
C ARG A 333 20.51 8.95 0.96
N ASP A 334 21.58 8.65 1.68
CA ASP A 334 21.56 7.60 2.71
C ASP A 334 20.77 8.04 3.96
N PHE A 335 20.91 9.30 4.41
CA PHE A 335 20.08 9.84 5.50
C PHE A 335 18.61 9.91 5.10
N SER A 336 18.29 10.48 3.93
CA SER A 336 16.90 10.55 3.45
C SER A 336 16.27 9.15 3.34
N ARG A 337 17.00 8.16 2.82
CA ARG A 337 16.52 6.77 2.71
C ARG A 337 16.27 6.13 4.08
N LEU A 338 17.24 6.24 4.99
CA LEU A 338 17.13 5.68 6.34
C LEU A 338 15.97 6.31 7.12
N LEU A 339 15.92 7.63 7.18
CA LEU A 339 14.92 8.37 7.97
C LEU A 339 13.52 8.21 7.39
N THR A 340 13.37 8.21 6.06
CA THR A 340 12.07 7.93 5.44
C THR A 340 11.55 6.56 5.88
N ARG A 341 12.41 5.54 5.89
CA ARG A 341 12.03 4.19 6.33
C ARG A 341 11.70 4.14 7.82
N LEU A 342 12.51 4.80 8.66
CA LEU A 342 12.26 4.88 10.10
C LEU A 342 10.93 5.55 10.43
N ILE A 343 10.61 6.65 9.76
CA ILE A 343 9.35 7.35 9.97
C ILE A 343 8.17 6.47 9.53
N VAL A 344 8.26 5.80 8.37
CA VAL A 344 7.21 4.87 7.93
C VAL A 344 6.92 3.78 8.97
N GLU A 345 7.95 3.18 9.56
CA GLU A 345 7.78 2.14 10.58
C GLU A 345 7.30 2.71 11.93
N GLN A 346 7.85 3.84 12.38
CA GLN A 346 7.43 4.45 13.65
C GLN A 346 6.03 5.07 13.59
N THR A 347 5.52 5.38 12.40
CA THR A 347 4.16 5.91 12.23
C THR A 347 3.14 4.84 11.85
N ASN A 348 3.54 3.55 11.83
CA ASN A 348 2.73 2.42 11.37
C ASN A 348 2.16 2.54 9.94
N ALA A 349 2.76 3.38 9.10
CA ALA A 349 2.31 3.59 7.73
C ALA A 349 2.41 2.31 6.88
N ASP A 350 3.46 1.51 7.09
CA ASP A 350 3.65 0.21 6.45
C ASP A 350 2.59 -0.83 6.84
N ILE A 351 2.20 -0.84 8.11
CA ILE A 351 1.14 -1.72 8.62
C ILE A 351 -0.22 -1.31 8.03
N LEU A 352 -0.53 -0.01 7.97
CA LEU A 352 -1.76 0.48 7.35
C LEU A 352 -1.83 0.13 5.86
N ALA A 353 -0.73 0.31 5.12
CA ALA A 353 -0.64 -0.08 3.72
C ALA A 353 -0.84 -1.59 3.56
N SER A 354 -0.20 -2.41 4.40
CA SER A 354 -0.38 -3.86 4.38
C SER A 354 -1.82 -4.28 4.70
N ALA A 355 -2.44 -3.67 5.71
CA ALA A 355 -3.82 -3.94 6.09
C ALA A 355 -4.78 -3.68 4.92
N ARG A 356 -4.65 -2.52 4.25
CA ARG A 356 -5.46 -2.17 3.08
C ARG A 356 -5.35 -3.21 1.97
N GLN A 357 -4.12 -3.60 1.65
CA GLN A 357 -3.87 -4.62 0.64
C GLN A 357 -4.43 -6.00 1.10
N GLY A 358 -4.31 -6.34 2.39
CA GLY A 358 -4.90 -7.54 3.00
C GLY A 358 -6.42 -7.63 2.84
N GLY A 359 -7.12 -6.52 3.07
CA GLY A 359 -8.55 -6.41 2.83
C GLY A 359 -8.92 -6.62 1.36
N ALA A 360 -8.15 -6.03 0.43
CA ALA A 360 -8.31 -6.24 -1.00
C ALA A 360 -8.17 -7.72 -1.38
N ALA A 361 -7.14 -8.39 -0.86
CA ALA A 361 -6.88 -9.80 -1.12
C ALA A 361 -8.02 -10.72 -0.64
N LEU A 362 -8.61 -10.45 0.54
CA LEU A 362 -9.76 -11.22 1.01
C LEU A 362 -11.00 -11.04 0.14
N ASN A 363 -11.29 -9.83 -0.33
CA ASN A 363 -12.39 -9.61 -1.27
C ASN A 363 -12.16 -10.30 -2.63
N GLN A 364 -10.91 -10.39 -3.08
CA GLN A 364 -10.61 -11.13 -4.30
C GLN A 364 -10.70 -12.64 -4.13
N ALA A 365 -10.28 -13.18 -2.99
CA ALA A 365 -10.50 -14.58 -2.64
C ALA A 365 -12.00 -14.92 -2.61
N HIS A 366 -12.82 -14.03 -2.05
CA HIS A 366 -14.28 -14.13 -2.08
C HIS A 366 -14.82 -14.17 -3.51
N ASN A 367 -14.36 -13.27 -4.39
CA ASN A 367 -14.78 -13.23 -5.78
C ASN A 367 -14.38 -14.49 -6.57
N ALA A 368 -13.22 -15.09 -6.29
CA ALA A 368 -12.81 -16.35 -6.90
C ALA A 368 -13.79 -17.49 -6.58
N MET A 369 -14.21 -17.60 -5.32
CA MET A 369 -15.20 -18.60 -4.88
C MET A 369 -16.57 -18.37 -5.53
N ARG A 370 -17.00 -17.10 -5.62
CA ARG A 370 -18.28 -16.72 -6.25
C ARG A 370 -18.29 -16.99 -7.76
N LEU A 371 -17.14 -16.89 -8.43
CA LEU A 371 -17.00 -17.24 -9.84
C LEU A 371 -17.20 -18.74 -10.06
N SER A 372 -16.62 -19.59 -9.21
CA SER A 372 -16.80 -21.05 -9.28
C SER A 372 -18.27 -21.48 -9.06
N GLN A 373 -18.99 -20.80 -8.17
CA GLN A 373 -20.44 -21.00 -8.01
C GLN A 373 -21.20 -20.58 -9.27
N SER A 374 -20.86 -19.43 -9.84
CA SER A 374 -21.50 -18.89 -11.03
C SER A 374 -21.30 -19.82 -12.24
N GLY A 375 -20.08 -20.37 -12.42
CA GLY A 375 -19.80 -21.37 -13.47
C GLY A 375 -20.67 -22.63 -13.35
N MET A 376 -20.90 -23.12 -12.12
CA MET A 376 -21.82 -24.24 -11.87
C MET A 376 -23.29 -23.85 -12.14
N HIS A 377 -23.73 -22.67 -11.70
CA HIS A 377 -25.06 -22.15 -11.98
C HIS A 377 -25.35 -22.03 -13.48
N ASP A 378 -24.37 -21.55 -14.25
CA ASP A 378 -24.47 -21.38 -15.70
C ASP A 378 -24.52 -22.74 -16.40
N ALA A 379 -23.73 -23.74 -15.96
CA ALA A 379 -23.80 -25.11 -16.48
C ALA A 379 -25.21 -25.71 -16.33
N LEU A 380 -25.84 -25.56 -15.16
CA LEU A 380 -27.21 -26.01 -14.91
C LEU A 380 -28.23 -25.23 -15.76
N SER A 381 -28.06 -23.91 -15.92
CA SER A 381 -28.94 -23.10 -16.76
C SER A 381 -28.84 -23.48 -18.25
N ARG A 382 -27.65 -23.78 -18.76
CA ARG A 382 -27.45 -24.28 -20.13
C ARG A 382 -28.05 -25.68 -20.33
N ARG A 383 -27.87 -26.58 -19.35
CA ARG A 383 -28.52 -27.91 -19.38
C ARG A 383 -30.04 -27.76 -19.48
N TYR A 384 -30.62 -26.87 -18.68
CA TYR A 384 -32.04 -26.59 -18.74
C TYR A 384 -32.50 -26.03 -20.09
N LEU A 385 -31.77 -25.06 -20.66
CA LEU A 385 -32.08 -24.51 -21.98
C LEU A 385 -32.09 -25.61 -23.06
N ALA A 386 -31.12 -26.53 -23.01
CA ALA A 386 -31.07 -27.66 -23.94
C ALA A 386 -32.29 -28.59 -23.78
N LEU A 387 -32.74 -28.86 -22.55
CA LEU A 387 -33.95 -29.66 -22.28
C LEU A 387 -35.23 -28.98 -22.76
N GLN A 388 -35.31 -27.64 -22.70
CA GLN A 388 -36.45 -26.89 -23.24
C GLN A 388 -36.56 -27.03 -24.77
N GLN A 389 -35.42 -26.96 -25.48
CA GLN A 389 -35.37 -26.95 -26.94
C GLN A 389 -35.40 -28.34 -27.59
N GLY A 390 -35.24 -29.42 -26.82
CA GLY A 390 -35.26 -30.78 -27.33
C GLY A 390 -35.63 -31.77 -26.24
N GLY A 391 -36.82 -32.38 -26.35
CA GLY A 391 -37.30 -33.37 -25.40
C GLY A 391 -36.48 -34.65 -25.45
N GLU A 392 -35.87 -35.00 -24.34
CA GLU A 392 -35.50 -36.39 -24.08
C GLU A 392 -36.78 -37.13 -23.67
N GLY A 393 -37.08 -38.23 -24.34
CA GLY A 393 -38.23 -39.06 -23.97
C GLY A 393 -38.13 -39.56 -22.52
N VAL A 394 -39.27 -39.88 -21.92
CA VAL A 394 -39.33 -40.54 -20.60
C VAL A 394 -38.41 -41.78 -20.61
N GLY A 395 -37.44 -41.87 -19.68
CA GLY A 395 -36.45 -42.94 -19.71
C GLY A 395 -35.34 -42.86 -18.64
N ASP A 396 -34.31 -43.69 -18.86
CA ASP A 396 -33.20 -44.01 -17.93
C ASP A 396 -32.42 -42.79 -17.43
N ALA A 397 -31.79 -42.95 -16.26
CA ALA A 397 -30.88 -41.97 -15.69
C ALA A 397 -29.76 -41.60 -16.67
N GLN A 398 -29.38 -40.33 -16.67
CA GLN A 398 -28.38 -39.79 -17.58
C GLN A 398 -27.20 -39.22 -16.83
N VAL A 399 -26.02 -39.44 -17.39
CA VAL A 399 -24.80 -38.78 -16.94
C VAL A 399 -24.39 -37.76 -17.97
N TRP A 400 -24.06 -36.55 -17.53
CA TRP A 400 -23.51 -35.52 -18.37
C TRP A 400 -22.35 -34.78 -17.70
N THR A 401 -21.53 -34.16 -18.53
CA THR A 401 -20.35 -33.40 -18.10
C THR A 401 -20.37 -32.02 -18.72
N ASP A 402 -19.80 -31.04 -18.01
CA ASP A 402 -19.55 -29.68 -18.48
C ASP A 402 -18.07 -29.37 -18.25
N GLY A 403 -17.38 -28.86 -19.26
CA GLY A 403 -16.01 -28.36 -19.11
C GLY A 403 -15.91 -26.99 -19.73
N GLY A 404 -15.45 -26.00 -18.98
CA GLY A 404 -15.42 -24.61 -19.42
C GLY A 404 -14.21 -23.83 -18.92
N TYR A 405 -13.87 -22.79 -19.67
CA TYR A 405 -12.90 -21.78 -19.29
C TYR A 405 -13.57 -20.42 -19.26
N THR A 406 -13.36 -19.67 -18.18
CA THR A 406 -13.87 -18.32 -18.00
C THR A 406 -12.73 -17.33 -17.81
N TYR A 407 -12.77 -16.26 -18.59
CA TYR A 407 -11.97 -15.06 -18.37
C TYR A 407 -12.86 -13.94 -17.88
N ALA A 408 -12.53 -13.31 -16.76
CA ALA A 408 -13.19 -12.09 -16.30
C ALA A 408 -12.21 -10.92 -16.36
N ALA A 409 -12.62 -9.85 -17.05
CA ALA A 409 -11.81 -8.66 -17.23
C ALA A 409 -11.78 -7.80 -15.95
N PRO A 410 -10.83 -6.86 -15.85
CA PRO A 410 -10.72 -5.96 -14.70
C PRO A 410 -11.97 -5.12 -14.47
N ALA A 411 -12.56 -5.28 -13.30
CA ALA A 411 -13.53 -4.35 -12.73
C ALA A 411 -12.80 -3.47 -11.70
N TYR A 412 -12.75 -2.16 -11.95
CA TYR A 412 -12.23 -1.19 -10.98
C TYR A 412 -13.31 -0.89 -9.94
N ILE A 413 -13.01 -1.17 -8.67
CA ILE A 413 -13.97 -0.98 -7.58
C ILE A 413 -13.69 0.33 -6.88
N ASN A 414 -12.47 0.53 -6.39
CA ASN A 414 -11.95 1.75 -5.77
C ASN A 414 -10.44 1.60 -5.52
N ASP A 415 -9.80 2.64 -4.97
CA ASP A 415 -8.37 2.68 -4.66
C ASP A 415 -7.92 1.57 -3.68
N VAL A 416 -8.85 1.02 -2.89
CA VAL A 416 -8.59 -0.04 -1.90
C VAL A 416 -8.85 -1.44 -2.48
N ASN A 417 -9.57 -1.55 -3.59
CA ASN A 417 -9.89 -2.82 -4.24
C ASN A 417 -9.54 -2.72 -5.73
N PRO A 418 -8.25 -2.93 -6.06
CA PRO A 418 -7.71 -2.66 -7.38
C PRO A 418 -8.24 -3.64 -8.42
N ALA A 419 -8.17 -3.23 -9.68
CA ALA A 419 -8.67 -4.01 -10.78
C ALA A 419 -7.92 -5.37 -10.89
N GLN A 420 -8.61 -6.43 -11.32
CA GLN A 420 -8.05 -7.79 -11.36
C GLN A 420 -8.37 -8.50 -12.68
N ARG A 421 -7.45 -9.36 -13.12
CA ARG A 421 -7.72 -10.30 -14.22
C ARG A 421 -7.88 -11.69 -13.63
N THR A 422 -9.00 -12.33 -13.93
CA THR A 422 -9.32 -13.67 -13.45
C THR A 422 -9.38 -14.65 -14.61
N HIS A 423 -8.70 -15.77 -14.46
CA HIS A 423 -8.79 -16.92 -15.34
C HIS A 423 -9.25 -18.11 -14.51
N GLN A 424 -10.27 -18.82 -14.96
CA GLN A 424 -10.79 -20.00 -14.28
C GLN A 424 -11.07 -21.12 -15.27
N GLY A 425 -10.63 -22.33 -14.95
CA GLY A 425 -11.11 -23.56 -15.60
C GLY A 425 -12.03 -24.32 -14.65
N GLN A 426 -13.12 -24.86 -15.16
CA GLN A 426 -14.06 -25.65 -14.39
C GLN A 426 -14.45 -26.92 -15.17
N ILE A 427 -14.57 -28.04 -14.45
CA ILE A 427 -15.12 -29.29 -14.96
C ILE A 427 -16.17 -29.81 -13.99
N GLY A 428 -17.32 -30.25 -14.50
CA GLY A 428 -18.42 -30.81 -13.73
C GLY A 428 -18.89 -32.14 -14.31
N ILE A 429 -19.38 -33.00 -13.41
CA ILE A 429 -20.08 -34.25 -13.73
C ILE A 429 -21.39 -34.29 -12.97
N TYR A 430 -22.45 -34.66 -13.66
CA TYR A 430 -23.81 -34.56 -13.17
C TYR A 430 -24.59 -35.82 -13.54
N LEU A 431 -25.41 -36.28 -12.61
CA LEU A 431 -26.38 -37.35 -12.77
C LEU A 431 -27.78 -36.72 -12.76
N GLU A 432 -28.58 -37.07 -13.75
CA GLU A 432 -29.94 -36.57 -13.91
C GLU A 432 -30.93 -37.72 -14.11
N GLN A 433 -32.00 -37.71 -13.33
CA GLN A 433 -33.11 -38.65 -13.40
C GLN A 433 -34.36 -37.91 -13.87
N PRO A 434 -34.88 -38.21 -15.08
CA PRO A 434 -36.21 -37.79 -15.48
C PRO A 434 -37.26 -38.44 -14.56
N LEU A 435 -38.10 -37.62 -13.92
CA LEU A 435 -39.26 -38.06 -13.12
C LEU A 435 -40.55 -38.08 -13.94
N GLY A 436 -40.49 -37.56 -15.17
CA GLY A 436 -41.57 -37.49 -16.15
C GLY A 436 -41.12 -36.66 -17.35
N ALA A 437 -42.02 -36.37 -18.29
CA ALA A 437 -41.68 -35.63 -19.51
C ALA A 437 -41.19 -34.19 -19.27
N LYS A 438 -41.53 -33.60 -18.13
CA LYS A 438 -41.27 -32.18 -17.83
C LYS A 438 -40.43 -31.96 -16.58
N THR A 439 -40.05 -33.01 -15.85
CA THR A 439 -39.40 -32.86 -14.53
C THR A 439 -38.17 -33.72 -14.43
N HIS A 440 -37.05 -33.09 -14.10
CA HIS A 440 -35.75 -33.71 -13.99
C HIS A 440 -35.18 -33.39 -12.61
N LEU A 441 -34.76 -34.41 -11.88
CA LEU A 441 -34.06 -34.28 -10.61
C LEU A 441 -32.60 -34.73 -10.83
N GLY A 442 -31.64 -33.97 -10.34
CA GLY A 442 -30.25 -34.33 -10.50
C GLY A 442 -29.37 -33.85 -9.37
N GLY A 443 -28.12 -34.29 -9.44
CA GLY A 443 -27.05 -33.85 -8.58
C GLY A 443 -25.73 -33.95 -9.29
N GLY A 444 -24.72 -33.24 -8.81
CA GLY A 444 -23.41 -33.27 -9.44
C GLY A 444 -22.30 -32.68 -8.60
N LEU A 445 -21.10 -32.87 -9.11
CA LEU A 445 -19.87 -32.33 -8.57
C LEU A 445 -19.20 -31.46 -9.61
N ALA A 446 -18.62 -30.34 -9.20
CA ALA A 446 -17.79 -29.49 -10.04
C ALA A 446 -16.46 -29.22 -9.35
N TYR A 447 -15.37 -29.26 -10.12
CA TYR A 447 -14.05 -28.88 -9.69
C TYR A 447 -13.58 -27.68 -10.51
N ALA A 448 -13.17 -26.60 -9.85
CA ALA A 448 -12.67 -25.39 -10.49
C ALA A 448 -11.26 -25.05 -10.01
N VAL A 449 -10.45 -24.52 -10.93
CA VAL A 449 -9.12 -23.99 -10.67
C VAL A 449 -9.06 -22.55 -11.16
N GLY A 450 -8.69 -21.63 -10.27
CA GLY A 450 -8.67 -20.19 -10.54
C GLY A 450 -7.29 -19.59 -10.37
N TYR A 451 -6.96 -18.63 -11.24
CA TYR A 451 -5.79 -17.77 -11.15
C TYR A 451 -6.24 -16.31 -11.28
N ASN A 452 -6.04 -15.52 -10.22
CA ASN A 452 -6.37 -14.10 -10.18
C ASN A 452 -5.07 -13.29 -10.05
N LYS A 453 -4.90 -12.28 -10.90
CA LYS A 453 -3.76 -11.36 -10.87
C LYS A 453 -4.26 -9.92 -10.67
N MET A 454 -3.73 -9.24 -9.66
CA MET A 454 -4.09 -7.85 -9.35
C MET A 454 -3.35 -6.86 -10.26
N GLN A 455 -3.81 -5.61 -10.28
CA GLN A 455 -3.27 -4.51 -11.07
C GLN A 455 -1.77 -4.23 -10.81
N ASP A 456 -1.30 -4.43 -9.58
CA ASP A 456 0.14 -4.34 -9.23
C ASP A 456 1.02 -5.40 -9.91
N SER A 457 0.39 -6.34 -10.62
CA SER A 457 0.99 -7.44 -11.37
C SER A 457 1.82 -8.44 -10.55
N ARG A 458 1.87 -8.32 -9.22
CA ARG A 458 2.65 -9.19 -8.34
C ARG A 458 1.79 -9.87 -7.28
N SER A 459 0.72 -9.23 -6.83
CA SER A 459 -0.30 -9.87 -6.01
C SER A 459 -1.14 -10.83 -6.85
N LYS A 460 -1.36 -12.02 -6.30
CA LYS A 460 -2.08 -13.10 -6.97
C LYS A 460 -2.82 -14.00 -5.99
N ILE A 461 -3.90 -14.60 -6.47
CA ILE A 461 -4.68 -15.59 -5.71
C ILE A 461 -4.93 -16.81 -6.59
N ASN A 462 -4.50 -17.97 -6.11
CA ASN A 462 -4.79 -19.26 -6.72
C ASN A 462 -5.89 -19.95 -5.92
N SER A 463 -6.95 -20.40 -6.59
CA SER A 463 -8.06 -21.14 -5.97
C SER A 463 -8.16 -22.56 -6.51
N GLN A 464 -8.56 -23.49 -5.65
CA GLN A 464 -9.02 -24.83 -6.00
C GLN A 464 -10.33 -25.08 -5.28
N ASP A 465 -11.40 -25.26 -6.04
CA ASP A 465 -12.77 -25.31 -5.52
C ASP A 465 -13.42 -26.63 -5.89
N LEU A 466 -14.01 -27.32 -4.90
CA LEU A 466 -14.85 -28.49 -5.12
C LEU A 466 -16.26 -28.15 -4.67
N LEU A 467 -17.22 -28.20 -5.59
CA LEU A 467 -18.63 -27.90 -5.37
C LEU A 467 -19.47 -29.16 -5.57
N ALA A 468 -20.55 -29.26 -4.80
CA ALA A 468 -21.59 -30.25 -4.95
C ALA A 468 -22.94 -29.53 -5.05
N THR A 469 -23.83 -30.03 -5.91
CA THR A 469 -25.18 -29.48 -6.09
C THR A 469 -26.23 -30.58 -6.16
N LEU A 470 -27.42 -30.27 -5.68
CA LEU A 470 -28.66 -30.96 -5.98
C LEU A 470 -29.58 -29.97 -6.69
N TYR A 471 -30.22 -30.39 -7.78
CA TYR A 471 -31.03 -29.51 -8.61
C TYR A 471 -32.29 -30.21 -9.11
N ILE A 472 -33.32 -29.41 -9.36
CA ILE A 472 -34.56 -29.82 -10.01
C ILE A 472 -34.90 -28.84 -11.12
N HIS A 473 -35.30 -29.39 -12.27
CA HIS A 473 -35.82 -28.64 -13.39
C HIS A 473 -37.26 -29.07 -13.65
N HIS A 474 -38.14 -28.12 -13.87
CA HIS A 474 -39.51 -28.35 -14.29
C HIS A 474 -39.88 -27.43 -15.46
N GLY A 475 -40.44 -28.00 -16.52
CA GLY A 475 -40.93 -27.25 -17.68
C GLY A 475 -40.36 -27.79 -18.99
N GLN A 476 -41.17 -27.70 -20.06
CA GLN A 476 -40.80 -28.10 -21.41
C GLN A 476 -41.69 -27.37 -22.41
N GLY A 477 -41.11 -26.85 -23.50
CA GLY A 477 -41.83 -26.10 -24.53
C GLY A 477 -42.49 -24.82 -24.01
N SER A 478 -43.63 -24.44 -24.59
CA SER A 478 -44.40 -23.28 -24.14
C SER A 478 -45.02 -23.50 -22.75
N GLY A 479 -44.99 -22.46 -21.91
CA GLY A 479 -45.69 -22.43 -20.63
C GLY A 479 -44.78 -22.11 -19.45
N TRP A 480 -45.29 -22.44 -18.27
CA TRP A 480 -44.58 -22.24 -17.02
C TRP A 480 -43.35 -23.14 -16.91
N TRP A 481 -42.29 -22.59 -16.33
CA TRP A 481 -41.12 -23.35 -15.92
C TRP A 481 -40.54 -22.88 -14.59
N GLY A 482 -39.76 -23.76 -13.97
CA GLY A 482 -39.01 -23.47 -12.77
C GLY A 482 -37.74 -24.32 -12.66
N ASN A 483 -36.69 -23.74 -12.12
CA ASN A 483 -35.49 -24.44 -11.68
C ASN A 483 -35.18 -24.08 -10.23
N ALA A 484 -34.72 -25.06 -9.49
CA ALA A 484 -34.21 -24.86 -8.14
C ALA A 484 -32.94 -25.67 -7.95
N ASP A 485 -31.95 -25.10 -7.28
CA ASP A 485 -30.74 -25.81 -6.88
C ASP A 485 -30.30 -25.40 -5.48
N ALA A 486 -29.67 -26.35 -4.79
CA ALA A 486 -28.95 -26.12 -3.55
C ALA A 486 -27.53 -26.64 -3.72
N HIS A 487 -26.56 -25.95 -3.15
CA HIS A 487 -25.17 -26.29 -3.35
C HIS A 487 -24.30 -26.00 -2.13
N TYR A 488 -23.19 -26.72 -2.06
CA TYR A 488 -22.14 -26.54 -1.08
C TYR A 488 -20.78 -26.75 -1.74
N GLY A 489 -19.80 -25.92 -1.39
CA GLY A 489 -18.45 -26.02 -1.90
C GLY A 489 -17.39 -25.76 -0.85
N ARG A 490 -16.21 -26.33 -1.08
CA ARG A 490 -14.99 -26.12 -0.31
C ARG A 490 -13.89 -25.61 -1.21
N SER A 491 -13.12 -24.65 -0.70
CA SER A 491 -12.08 -23.95 -1.43
C SER A 491 -10.75 -24.05 -0.70
N ARG A 492 -9.66 -24.19 -1.44
CA ARG A 492 -8.29 -23.93 -0.96
C ARG A 492 -7.76 -22.71 -1.70
N LEU A 493 -7.20 -21.77 -0.94
CA LEU A 493 -6.79 -20.47 -1.43
C LEU A 493 -5.32 -20.25 -1.06
N ASN A 494 -4.48 -19.99 -2.06
CA ASN A 494 -3.10 -19.53 -1.86
C ASN A 494 -3.02 -18.07 -2.29
N ILE A 495 -2.61 -17.21 -1.38
CA ILE A 495 -2.65 -15.76 -1.52
C ILE A 495 -1.21 -15.26 -1.46
N THR A 496 -0.83 -14.48 -2.47
CA THR A 496 0.42 -13.70 -2.49
C THR A 496 0.04 -12.24 -2.59
N ARG A 497 0.55 -11.44 -1.66
CA ARG A 497 0.26 -10.01 -1.54
C ARG A 497 1.54 -9.24 -1.73
N ASN A 498 1.49 -8.17 -2.52
CA ASN A 498 2.61 -7.30 -2.74
C ASN A 498 2.28 -5.90 -2.21
N ILE A 499 3.01 -5.45 -1.21
CA ILE A 499 2.86 -4.14 -0.56
C ILE A 499 3.94 -3.22 -1.11
N VAL A 500 3.53 -2.22 -1.87
CA VAL A 500 4.40 -1.16 -2.39
C VAL A 500 4.00 0.16 -1.76
N MET A 501 4.98 0.92 -1.29
CA MET A 501 4.80 2.30 -0.83
C MET A 501 5.77 3.23 -1.54
N GLY A 502 5.28 4.39 -1.95
CA GLY A 502 6.02 5.33 -2.81
C GLY A 502 5.98 4.94 -4.29
N GLY A 503 6.91 5.49 -5.06
CA GLY A 503 6.90 5.42 -6.53
C GLY A 503 6.17 6.60 -7.19
N GLY A 504 6.37 6.75 -8.51
CA GLY A 504 5.97 7.97 -9.23
C GLY A 504 6.94 9.10 -8.92
N ASP A 505 6.44 10.20 -8.35
CA ASP A 505 7.24 11.40 -8.07
C ASP A 505 8.07 11.32 -6.77
N ILE A 506 8.03 10.19 -6.06
CA ILE A 506 8.85 9.93 -4.86
C ILE A 506 9.53 8.55 -4.95
N PRO A 507 10.61 8.31 -4.19
CA PRO A 507 11.28 7.01 -4.15
C PRO A 507 10.35 5.87 -3.74
N VAL A 508 10.68 4.63 -4.15
CA VAL A 508 10.05 3.43 -3.60
C VAL A 508 10.59 3.20 -2.19
N ILE A 509 9.72 3.38 -1.19
CA ILE A 509 10.07 3.32 0.23
C ILE A 509 10.03 1.88 0.74
N LEU A 510 9.02 1.14 0.30
CA LEU A 510 8.79 -0.23 0.70
C LEU A 510 8.32 -1.03 -0.50
N ASP A 511 8.91 -2.21 -0.68
CA ASP A 511 8.47 -3.20 -1.63
C ASP A 511 8.61 -4.58 -0.98
N ARG A 512 7.49 -5.13 -0.51
CA ARG A 512 7.46 -6.39 0.22
C ARG A 512 6.40 -7.33 -0.33
N THR A 513 6.68 -8.61 -0.25
CA THR A 513 5.75 -9.67 -0.60
C THR A 513 5.42 -10.49 0.63
N GLU A 514 4.13 -10.65 0.92
CA GLU A 514 3.60 -11.53 1.96
C GLU A 514 2.84 -12.69 1.32
N GLN A 515 2.83 -13.83 2.01
CA GLN A 515 2.19 -15.04 1.52
C GLN A 515 1.39 -15.72 2.62
N GLY A 516 0.25 -16.30 2.25
CA GLY A 516 -0.59 -17.06 3.16
C GLY A 516 -1.47 -18.05 2.42
N ASN A 517 -1.92 -19.07 3.13
CA ASN A 517 -2.86 -20.06 2.62
C ASN A 517 -4.06 -20.16 3.55
N THR A 518 -5.25 -20.25 2.98
CA THR A 518 -6.49 -20.43 3.74
C THR A 518 -7.45 -21.38 3.04
N LYS A 519 -8.53 -21.72 3.74
CA LYS A 519 -9.65 -22.50 3.24
C LYS A 519 -10.89 -21.63 3.20
N GLY A 520 -11.82 -22.00 2.33
CA GLY A 520 -13.13 -21.37 2.26
C GLY A 520 -14.24 -22.40 2.14
N SER A 521 -15.45 -21.97 2.44
CA SER A 521 -16.66 -22.70 2.11
C SER A 521 -17.71 -21.78 1.53
N ILE A 522 -18.45 -22.27 0.54
CA ILE A 522 -19.63 -21.61 -0.01
C ILE A 522 -20.84 -22.51 0.16
N ALA A 523 -21.97 -21.93 0.55
CA ALA A 523 -23.24 -22.64 0.64
C ALA A 523 -24.35 -21.74 0.10
N GLY A 524 -25.27 -22.29 -0.68
CA GLY A 524 -26.29 -21.46 -1.29
C GLY A 524 -27.44 -22.26 -1.87
N ALA A 525 -28.44 -21.51 -2.32
CA ALA A 525 -29.59 -22.04 -3.02
C ALA A 525 -30.11 -21.00 -4.00
N ARG A 526 -30.53 -21.45 -5.18
CA ARG A 526 -31.07 -20.63 -6.24
C ARG A 526 -32.42 -21.18 -6.66
N VAL A 527 -33.38 -20.28 -6.90
CA VAL A 527 -34.68 -20.59 -7.50
C VAL A 527 -34.92 -19.60 -8.64
N GLN A 528 -35.31 -20.09 -9.81
CA GLN A 528 -35.82 -19.23 -10.88
C GLN A 528 -37.09 -19.83 -11.47
N THR A 529 -37.92 -18.97 -12.02
CA THR A 529 -39.18 -19.36 -12.65
C THR A 529 -39.55 -18.36 -13.71
N GLY A 530 -40.32 -18.80 -14.70
CA GLY A 530 -40.77 -17.92 -15.76
C GLY A 530 -41.86 -18.55 -16.61
N TRP A 531 -42.15 -17.86 -17.71
CA TRP A 531 -43.09 -18.32 -18.71
C TRP A 531 -42.44 -18.22 -20.08
N ILE A 532 -42.49 -19.29 -20.88
CA ILE A 532 -42.02 -19.30 -22.26
C ILE A 532 -43.20 -19.24 -23.23
N TRP A 533 -43.12 -18.33 -24.19
CA TRP A 533 -43.88 -18.38 -25.44
C TRP A 533 -42.98 -18.89 -26.56
N GLN A 534 -43.55 -19.74 -27.40
CA GLN A 534 -42.88 -20.22 -28.60
C GLN A 534 -43.49 -19.48 -29.79
N HIS A 535 -42.69 -18.64 -30.44
CA HIS A 535 -43.08 -17.91 -31.65
C HIS A 535 -42.14 -18.30 -32.79
N GLN A 536 -42.66 -19.07 -33.75
CA GLN A 536 -41.88 -19.60 -34.87
C GLN A 536 -40.62 -20.34 -34.37
N ASN A 537 -39.44 -19.78 -34.64
CA ASN A 537 -38.14 -20.35 -34.30
C ASN A 537 -37.52 -19.67 -33.06
N VAL A 538 -38.30 -19.03 -32.20
CA VAL A 538 -37.79 -18.36 -30.99
C VAL A 538 -38.65 -18.68 -29.77
N ASP A 539 -38.00 -19.17 -28.73
CA ASP A 539 -38.56 -19.37 -27.40
C ASP A 539 -38.17 -18.17 -26.53
N HIS A 540 -39.14 -17.46 -25.97
CA HIS A 540 -38.88 -16.23 -25.22
C HIS A 540 -39.90 -15.96 -24.12
N GLY A 541 -39.52 -15.17 -23.12
CA GLY A 541 -40.46 -14.70 -22.11
C GLY A 541 -39.81 -14.17 -20.84
N PRO A 542 -40.64 -13.68 -19.90
CA PRO A 542 -40.17 -13.14 -18.64
C PRO A 542 -39.72 -14.25 -17.68
N TYR A 543 -38.80 -13.91 -16.79
CA TYR A 543 -38.41 -14.75 -15.67
C TYR A 543 -38.14 -13.91 -14.43
N ALA A 544 -38.26 -14.55 -13.28
CA ALA A 544 -37.83 -14.02 -12.00
C ALA A 544 -36.99 -15.07 -11.27
N GLY A 545 -36.18 -14.64 -10.31
CA GLY A 545 -35.43 -15.57 -9.49
C GLY A 545 -34.89 -14.95 -8.22
N LEU A 546 -34.41 -15.83 -7.36
CA LEU A 546 -33.77 -15.52 -6.09
C LEU A 546 -32.54 -16.42 -5.94
N ASP A 547 -31.39 -15.84 -5.64
CA ASP A 547 -30.11 -16.54 -5.44
C ASP A 547 -29.53 -16.14 -4.10
N TYR A 548 -29.41 -17.09 -3.18
CA TYR A 548 -28.77 -16.91 -1.89
C TYR A 548 -27.42 -17.61 -1.87
N SER A 549 -26.39 -16.90 -1.40
CA SER A 549 -25.10 -17.52 -1.08
C SER A 549 -24.53 -16.99 0.24
N ARG A 550 -23.85 -17.88 0.95
CA ARG A 550 -23.02 -17.61 2.11
C ARG A 550 -21.60 -18.05 1.80
N ILE A 551 -20.66 -17.12 1.82
CA ILE A 551 -19.23 -17.40 1.65
C ILE A 551 -18.55 -17.18 2.99
N ARG A 552 -17.76 -18.16 3.43
CA ARG A 552 -16.86 -18.06 4.57
C ARG A 552 -15.43 -18.32 4.10
N ILE A 553 -14.51 -17.46 4.51
CA ILE A 553 -13.07 -17.67 4.40
C ILE A 553 -12.55 -17.84 5.82
N ASP A 554 -11.85 -18.94 6.08
CA ASP A 554 -11.28 -19.25 7.38
C ASP A 554 -10.11 -18.30 7.69
N GLY A 555 -9.90 -18.03 8.97
CA GLY A 555 -8.79 -17.24 9.46
C GLY A 555 -7.46 -17.92 9.16
N TYR A 556 -6.44 -17.11 8.91
CA TYR A 556 -5.09 -17.58 8.59
C TYR A 556 -4.05 -16.53 8.99
N GLY A 557 -2.85 -16.99 9.29
CA GLY A 557 -1.68 -16.13 9.43
C GLY A 557 -0.80 -16.22 8.18
N GLU A 558 -0.21 -15.10 7.79
CA GLU A 558 0.82 -15.09 6.76
C GLU A 558 2.13 -15.66 7.28
N THR A 559 2.93 -16.20 6.36
CA THR A 559 4.21 -16.81 6.66
C THR A 559 5.29 -15.74 6.87
N GLY A 560 6.14 -15.93 7.87
CA GLY A 560 7.27 -15.04 8.15
C GLY A 560 7.08 -14.25 9.43
N GLY A 561 7.99 -13.31 9.69
CA GLY A 561 7.96 -12.41 10.84
C GLY A 561 8.23 -10.97 10.45
N SER A 562 7.88 -10.59 9.21
CA SER A 562 8.03 -9.22 8.76
C SER A 562 7.06 -8.31 9.51
N ARG A 563 7.37 -7.02 9.55
CA ARG A 563 6.48 -6.00 10.13
C ARG A 563 5.15 -5.87 9.38
N THR A 564 5.12 -6.25 8.11
CA THR A 564 3.95 -6.20 7.21
C THR A 564 3.14 -7.49 7.17
N ALA A 565 3.59 -8.56 7.83
CA ALA A 565 2.86 -9.82 7.92
C ALA A 565 1.60 -9.66 8.78
N LEU A 566 0.48 -10.15 8.27
CA LEU A 566 -0.83 -10.06 8.89
C LEU A 566 -1.34 -11.43 9.34
N SER A 567 -2.30 -11.39 10.25
CA SER A 567 -3.21 -12.47 10.59
C SER A 567 -4.64 -12.01 10.36
N PHE A 568 -5.47 -12.92 9.88
CA PHE A 568 -6.86 -12.68 9.53
C PHE A 568 -7.73 -13.59 10.38
N LYS A 569 -8.85 -13.04 10.89
CA LYS A 569 -9.90 -13.85 11.51
C LYS A 569 -10.80 -14.48 10.45
N ASP A 570 -11.69 -15.36 10.87
CA ASP A 570 -12.75 -15.87 10.00
C ASP A 570 -13.61 -14.71 9.49
N HIS A 571 -13.86 -14.67 8.18
CA HIS A 571 -14.72 -13.68 7.55
C HIS A 571 -15.87 -14.38 6.82
N THR A 572 -17.10 -13.88 7.01
CA THR A 572 -18.30 -14.42 6.38
C THR A 572 -19.06 -13.30 5.69
N SER A 573 -19.54 -13.56 4.47
CA SER A 573 -20.43 -12.67 3.72
C SER A 573 -21.72 -13.41 3.35
N HIS A 574 -22.78 -12.64 3.18
CA HIS A 574 -24.07 -13.12 2.70
C HIS A 574 -24.50 -12.31 1.49
N SER A 575 -24.96 -12.99 0.43
CA SER A 575 -25.54 -12.40 -0.76
C SER A 575 -26.94 -12.97 -0.95
N LEU A 576 -27.90 -12.11 -1.28
CA LEU A 576 -29.26 -12.47 -1.66
C LEU A 576 -29.66 -11.61 -2.85
N GLU A 577 -29.56 -12.18 -4.05
CA GLU A 577 -29.90 -11.48 -5.29
C GLU A 577 -31.31 -11.84 -5.74
N GLY A 578 -32.20 -10.86 -5.80
CA GLY A 578 -33.45 -10.96 -6.54
C GLY A 578 -33.23 -10.53 -7.98
N GLN A 579 -33.84 -11.22 -8.93
CA GLN A 579 -33.76 -10.89 -10.36
C GLN A 579 -35.13 -10.91 -11.01
N ILE A 580 -35.38 -9.93 -11.87
CA ILE A 580 -36.53 -9.89 -12.78
C ILE A 580 -35.98 -9.57 -14.17
N GLY A 581 -36.28 -10.42 -15.14
CA GLY A 581 -35.68 -10.33 -16.45
C GLY A 581 -36.52 -10.90 -17.58
N TYR A 582 -35.94 -10.84 -18.76
CA TYR A 582 -36.48 -11.39 -19.98
C TYR A 582 -35.41 -12.23 -20.67
N GLN A 583 -35.82 -13.34 -21.27
CA GLN A 583 -34.94 -14.23 -22.01
C GLN A 583 -35.51 -14.57 -23.37
N ALA A 584 -34.63 -14.85 -24.32
CA ALA A 584 -34.97 -15.32 -25.65
C ALA A 584 -33.89 -16.30 -26.13
N ALA A 585 -34.30 -17.35 -26.82
CA ALA A 585 -33.42 -18.33 -27.43
C ALA A 585 -33.98 -18.73 -28.78
N ALA A 586 -33.15 -18.71 -29.83
CA ALA A 586 -33.57 -19.22 -31.13
C ALA A 586 -33.51 -20.76 -31.13
N ASN A 587 -34.49 -21.36 -31.78
CA ASN A 587 -34.66 -22.80 -31.91
C ASN A 587 -33.80 -23.31 -33.07
N GLN A 588 -32.72 -24.01 -32.70
CA GLN A 588 -31.95 -24.97 -33.51
C GLN A 588 -31.87 -24.62 -35.02
N TRP A 589 -31.18 -23.53 -35.34
CA TRP A 589 -30.79 -23.24 -36.72
C TRP A 589 -29.76 -24.28 -37.18
N GLU A 590 -30.09 -25.07 -38.20
CA GLU A 590 -29.18 -26.10 -38.71
C GLU A 590 -28.28 -25.53 -39.82
N ALA A 591 -26.97 -25.59 -39.60
CA ALA A 591 -25.98 -25.16 -40.58
C ALA A 591 -24.75 -26.07 -40.49
N GLY A 592 -24.38 -26.68 -41.62
CA GLY A 592 -23.21 -27.58 -41.71
C GLY A 592 -23.34 -28.86 -40.86
N GLY A 593 -24.56 -29.37 -40.64
CA GLY A 593 -24.81 -30.54 -39.80
C GLY A 593 -24.74 -30.29 -38.30
N VAL A 594 -24.61 -29.02 -37.88
CA VAL A 594 -24.61 -28.58 -36.49
C VAL A 594 -25.87 -27.77 -36.23
N LYS A 595 -26.52 -28.01 -35.09
CA LYS A 595 -27.68 -27.22 -34.65
C LYS A 595 -27.23 -26.11 -33.72
N TRP A 596 -27.54 -24.87 -34.08
CA TRP A 596 -27.13 -23.67 -33.37
C TRP A 596 -28.31 -23.03 -32.64
N SER A 597 -28.09 -22.67 -31.38
CA SER A 597 -29.08 -22.03 -30.52
C SER A 597 -28.46 -20.79 -29.86
N PRO A 598 -28.51 -19.62 -30.52
CA PRO A 598 -28.19 -18.35 -29.87
C PRO A 598 -29.25 -18.02 -28.82
N TYR A 599 -28.83 -17.46 -27.69
CA TYR A 599 -29.71 -17.01 -26.63
C TYR A 599 -29.22 -15.71 -25.99
N ALA A 600 -30.16 -14.99 -25.39
CA ALA A 600 -29.89 -13.77 -24.66
C ALA A 600 -30.76 -13.72 -23.40
N ARG A 601 -30.19 -13.18 -22.32
CA ARG A 601 -30.91 -12.88 -21.08
C ARG A 601 -30.54 -11.47 -20.65
N ALA A 602 -31.54 -10.72 -20.22
CA ALA A 602 -31.35 -9.44 -19.55
C ALA A 602 -32.18 -9.43 -18.28
N ALA A 603 -31.59 -9.04 -17.16
CA ALA A 603 -32.29 -8.89 -15.89
C ALA A 603 -31.88 -7.62 -15.17
N TRP A 604 -32.85 -7.02 -14.48
CA TRP A 604 -32.57 -6.16 -13.35
C TRP A 604 -32.35 -7.04 -12.12
N VAL A 605 -31.28 -6.76 -11.38
CA VAL A 605 -30.85 -7.50 -10.20
C VAL A 605 -30.81 -6.56 -9.00
N HIS A 606 -31.28 -7.04 -7.85
CA HIS A 606 -31.18 -6.34 -6.57
C HIS A 606 -30.56 -7.22 -5.49
N GLU A 607 -29.51 -6.72 -4.84
CA GLU A 607 -28.80 -7.36 -3.72
C GLU A 607 -29.41 -6.89 -2.39
N PHE A 608 -30.06 -7.79 -1.67
CA PHE A 608 -30.74 -7.51 -0.40
C PHE A 608 -29.83 -7.65 0.84
N LYS A 609 -28.61 -8.19 0.68
CA LYS A 609 -27.63 -8.44 1.74
C LYS A 609 -26.31 -7.75 1.43
N ASP A 610 -25.20 -8.19 2.03
CA ASP A 610 -23.91 -7.51 1.94
C ASP A 610 -23.26 -7.71 0.57
N GLY A 611 -23.49 -8.87 -0.07
CA GLY A 611 -22.97 -9.25 -1.38
C GLY A 611 -21.48 -9.60 -1.41
N ARG A 612 -20.66 -8.94 -0.57
CA ARG A 612 -19.22 -9.16 -0.36
C ARG A 612 -18.77 -8.61 1.00
N PHE A 613 -17.47 -8.71 1.34
CA PHE A 613 -16.94 -8.04 2.52
C PHE A 613 -16.88 -6.52 2.29
N GLN A 614 -17.57 -5.77 3.15
CA GLN A 614 -17.52 -4.30 3.18
C GLN A 614 -16.42 -3.79 4.13
N ARG A 615 -16.10 -4.60 5.14
CA ARG A 615 -15.06 -4.33 6.12
C ARG A 615 -14.30 -5.62 6.42
N VAL A 616 -12.99 -5.50 6.57
CA VAL A 616 -12.11 -6.61 6.94
C VAL A 616 -11.23 -6.16 8.09
N ASP A 617 -11.19 -6.98 9.13
CA ASP A 617 -10.30 -6.77 10.26
C ASP A 617 -9.02 -7.60 10.06
N THR A 618 -7.89 -6.93 10.15
CA THR A 618 -6.55 -7.51 10.02
C THR A 618 -5.77 -7.29 11.31
N VAL A 619 -4.94 -8.25 11.69
CA VAL A 619 -4.07 -8.15 12.88
C VAL A 619 -2.63 -8.18 12.42
N ALA A 620 -1.85 -7.13 12.68
CA ALA A 620 -0.43 -7.17 12.34
C ALA A 620 0.31 -8.09 13.33
N GLN A 621 1.14 -8.98 12.82
CA GLN A 621 1.79 -9.98 13.67
C GLN A 621 2.84 -9.37 14.60
N ILE A 622 3.42 -8.24 14.22
CA ILE A 622 4.49 -7.58 14.97
C ILE A 622 4.02 -6.95 16.28
N ASP A 623 2.83 -6.34 16.29
CA ASP A 623 2.29 -5.59 17.43
C ASP A 623 0.96 -6.14 17.95
N GLN A 624 0.40 -7.16 17.29
CA GLN A 624 -0.90 -7.78 17.60
C GLN A 624 -2.09 -6.81 17.55
N GLY A 625 -1.90 -5.62 16.96
CA GLY A 625 -2.92 -4.59 16.82
C GLY A 625 -3.88 -4.90 15.67
N SER A 626 -5.18 -4.65 15.90
CA SER A 626 -6.23 -4.85 14.89
C SER A 626 -6.49 -3.57 14.09
N ARG A 627 -6.47 -3.66 12.76
CA ARG A 627 -6.81 -2.58 11.84
C ARG A 627 -8.01 -2.98 11.01
N SER A 628 -9.01 -2.10 11.00
CA SER A 628 -10.23 -2.31 10.24
C SER A 628 -10.18 -1.56 8.93
N VAL A 629 -10.30 -2.29 7.82
CA VAL A 629 -10.21 -1.74 6.47
C VAL A 629 -11.61 -1.68 5.89
N TRP A 630 -12.06 -0.48 5.54
CA TRP A 630 -13.28 -0.29 4.77
C TRP A 630 -13.00 -0.47 3.28
N LEU A 631 -13.74 -1.36 2.63
CA LEU A 631 -13.54 -1.78 1.24
C LEU A 631 -14.57 -1.17 0.27
N GLY A 632 -15.36 -0.21 0.74
CA GLY A 632 -16.46 0.37 -0.03
C GLY A 632 -17.79 -0.36 0.18
N ASP A 633 -18.87 0.35 -0.09
CA ASP A 633 -20.23 -0.21 -0.10
C ASP A 633 -20.46 -1.09 -1.35
N THR A 634 -21.34 -2.07 -1.20
CA THR A 634 -21.78 -2.91 -2.32
C THR A 634 -22.95 -2.24 -3.03
N ASP A 635 -22.91 -2.16 -4.36
CA ASP A 635 -24.06 -1.68 -5.12
C ASP A 635 -25.25 -2.63 -4.94
N LYS A 636 -26.43 -2.04 -4.80
CA LYS A 636 -27.65 -2.79 -4.47
C LYS A 636 -28.48 -3.11 -5.69
N SER A 637 -28.34 -2.37 -6.79
CA SER A 637 -29.17 -2.57 -7.98
C SER A 637 -28.35 -2.42 -9.25
N PHE A 638 -28.42 -3.39 -10.15
CA PHE A 638 -27.68 -3.36 -11.42
C PHE A 638 -28.40 -4.16 -12.51
N ALA A 639 -28.00 -3.98 -13.76
CA ALA A 639 -28.47 -4.82 -14.87
C ALA A 639 -27.46 -5.92 -15.19
N ARG A 640 -27.91 -7.15 -15.43
CA ARG A 640 -27.11 -8.29 -15.90
C ARG A 640 -27.54 -8.65 -17.31
N ILE A 641 -26.57 -8.77 -18.21
CA ILE A 641 -26.79 -9.19 -19.60
C ILE A 641 -25.91 -10.42 -19.87
N THR A 642 -26.54 -11.45 -20.42
CA THR A 642 -25.90 -12.67 -20.93
C THR A 642 -26.24 -12.81 -22.40
N LEU A 643 -25.22 -13.03 -23.23
CA LEU A 643 -25.36 -13.43 -24.62
C LEU A 643 -24.66 -14.76 -24.77
N GLY A 644 -25.33 -15.76 -25.33
CA GLY A 644 -24.79 -17.10 -25.48
C GLY A 644 -25.09 -17.69 -26.84
N LEU A 645 -24.27 -18.67 -27.21
CA LEU A 645 -24.42 -19.48 -28.41
C LEU A 645 -24.12 -20.92 -28.04
N GLN A 646 -25.09 -21.81 -28.23
CA GLN A 646 -24.91 -23.25 -28.07
C GLN A 646 -24.87 -23.92 -29.44
N ALA A 647 -23.97 -24.88 -29.61
CA ALA A 647 -23.79 -25.67 -30.81
C ALA A 647 -23.94 -27.15 -30.47
N GLN A 648 -25.02 -27.79 -30.91
CA GLN A 648 -25.19 -29.24 -30.79
C GLN A 648 -24.56 -29.91 -32.02
N ILE A 649 -23.39 -30.50 -31.80
CA ILE A 649 -22.55 -31.12 -32.84
C ILE A 649 -23.05 -32.54 -33.13
N THR A 650 -23.42 -33.26 -32.08
CA THR A 650 -24.08 -34.57 -32.18
C THR A 650 -25.18 -34.66 -31.13
N PRO A 651 -26.04 -35.70 -31.13
CA PRO A 651 -26.99 -35.90 -30.04
C PRO A 651 -26.35 -35.99 -28.65
N ARG A 652 -25.04 -36.29 -28.55
CA ARG A 652 -24.33 -36.45 -27.26
C ARG A 652 -23.33 -35.33 -26.96
N LEU A 653 -22.91 -34.56 -27.96
CA LEU A 653 -21.85 -33.56 -27.84
C LEU A 653 -22.36 -32.17 -28.22
N GLY A 654 -22.22 -31.23 -27.30
CA GLY A 654 -22.45 -29.81 -27.53
C GLY A 654 -21.24 -28.95 -27.14
N ALA A 655 -21.17 -27.76 -27.72
CA ALA A 655 -20.23 -26.72 -27.35
C ALA A 655 -20.98 -25.41 -27.07
N TYR A 656 -20.40 -24.52 -26.27
CA TYR A 656 -20.99 -23.22 -25.98
C TYR A 656 -19.97 -22.09 -25.92
N ALA A 657 -20.45 -20.89 -26.21
CA ALA A 657 -19.76 -19.64 -25.96
C ALA A 657 -20.72 -18.66 -25.28
N GLU A 658 -20.27 -18.00 -24.21
CA GLU A 658 -21.07 -17.04 -23.46
C GLU A 658 -20.28 -15.76 -23.17
N LEU A 659 -20.99 -14.65 -23.21
CA LEU A 659 -20.53 -13.35 -22.75
C LEU A 659 -21.49 -12.86 -21.67
N ASN A 660 -20.96 -12.55 -20.50
CA ASN A 660 -21.71 -12.04 -19.36
C ASN A 660 -21.18 -10.66 -18.98
N THR A 661 -22.06 -9.72 -18.68
CA THR A 661 -21.65 -8.42 -18.13
C THR A 661 -22.70 -7.87 -17.17
N ARG A 662 -22.23 -7.09 -16.19
CA ARG A 662 -23.07 -6.18 -15.40
C ARG A 662 -22.96 -4.75 -15.92
N LEU A 663 -24.05 -4.00 -15.86
CA LEU A 663 -24.15 -2.59 -16.24
C LEU A 663 -24.71 -1.77 -15.08
N ALA A 664 -24.36 -0.48 -15.06
CA ALA A 664 -24.79 0.47 -14.03
C ALA A 664 -24.43 0.05 -12.59
N HIS A 665 -23.40 -0.78 -12.43
CA HIS A 665 -22.87 -1.18 -11.13
C HIS A 665 -21.76 -0.19 -10.72
N LYS A 666 -21.84 0.39 -9.52
CA LYS A 666 -20.86 1.38 -9.00
C LYS A 666 -19.42 0.88 -9.02
N GLU A 667 -19.23 -0.43 -8.87
CA GLU A 667 -17.93 -1.11 -8.95
C GLU A 667 -17.51 -1.50 -10.39
N GLY A 668 -18.02 -0.77 -11.38
CA GLY A 668 -17.68 -0.95 -12.79
C GLY A 668 -18.33 -2.14 -13.49
N LYS A 669 -18.13 -2.18 -14.81
CA LYS A 669 -18.51 -3.31 -15.65
C LYS A 669 -17.56 -4.48 -15.37
N GLN A 670 -18.11 -5.68 -15.30
CA GLN A 670 -17.31 -6.91 -15.17
C GLN A 670 -17.66 -7.83 -16.35
N PRO A 671 -17.13 -7.57 -17.54
CA PRO A 671 -17.34 -8.46 -18.66
C PRO A 671 -16.56 -9.75 -18.43
N SER A 672 -17.21 -10.87 -18.66
CA SER A 672 -16.59 -12.19 -18.67
C SER A 672 -17.00 -12.96 -19.91
N GLY A 673 -16.09 -13.80 -20.39
CA GLY A 673 -16.31 -14.70 -21.51
C GLY A 673 -16.06 -16.12 -21.08
N SER A 674 -16.98 -17.03 -21.43
CA SER A 674 -16.89 -18.45 -21.16
C SER A 674 -16.94 -19.25 -22.46
N LEU A 675 -16.11 -20.28 -22.57
CA LEU A 675 -16.11 -21.24 -23.68
C LEU A 675 -16.05 -22.65 -23.09
N GLY A 676 -16.84 -23.57 -23.62
CA GLY A 676 -16.85 -24.93 -23.09
C GLY A 676 -17.58 -25.97 -23.93
N VAL A 677 -17.60 -27.18 -23.40
CA VAL A 677 -18.23 -28.36 -24.01
C VAL A 677 -19.12 -29.07 -23.00
N GLN A 678 -20.18 -29.68 -23.53
CA GLN A 678 -21.07 -30.55 -22.77
C GLN A 678 -21.16 -31.91 -23.46
N TYR A 679 -20.98 -32.98 -22.70
CA TYR A 679 -21.09 -34.35 -23.21
C TYR A 679 -22.06 -35.16 -22.37
N ARG A 680 -22.99 -35.85 -23.04
CA ARG A 680 -24.01 -36.73 -22.46
C ARG A 680 -23.67 -38.19 -22.82
N PHE A 681 -23.61 -39.05 -21.81
CA PHE A 681 -23.26 -40.47 -21.97
C PHE A 681 -24.44 -41.31 -22.46
#